data_AF-R9KBV3-F1
#
_entry.id   AF-R9KBV3-F1
#
_cell.length_a   1.000
_cell.length_b   1.000
_cell.length_c   1.000
_cell.angle_alpha   90.00
_cell.angle_beta   90.00
_cell.angle_gamma   90.00
#
_symmetry.space_group_name_H-M   'P 1'
#
loop_
_entity.id
_entity.type
_entity.pdbx_description
1 polymer ?
#
loop_
_entity_poly.entity_id
_entity_poly.type
_entity_poly.pdbx_seq_one_letter_code
_entity_poly.pdbx_strand_id
1 'polypeptide(L)'
;MYKVKMDGQTLYYPGDNEAVLINSTVKLQTGYAGTFEFMVPAQNPLYDKINNRKSMVSVFRDSTEIFYGEVRKQPKKDRNKNKNVYCAGAMSFLSDSIQPRREYHNLTPRQMLEAWLNEHNSQVEERKRIYIGIVTIHDSNDSLYRYTNRENTLKAIREKLVDKLGGYLRIRHIENRLYLDWITLEEYGKYCKQPIEFGSNLLEYSESINAENLITALIPLGARLEGKSEIEALEKYVDITSVNNGKDYVYSQEAVNEFGWIWGTNTWNDVTDPLNLIRKGREWLQDNQFEEWILKVTAVDLSAMDQEYESFECGDRIQCRAKPYGMNRVFPVQEMTIYLQEPEKNTLILGGAVERTCTSQIKDSNNKVNNELDNIRKTTSWMQSAIDNATAMMTGSKGGYKISEFDEDGRWLRDLYMNAPNKEDASQVMQINMNGIGFSRTGFEGPYLNAWTIDGVFMGEFIKAGSVTAEKLSVEYRESVNEEIVSKFNVAKDLISAEVTRAQGAEVELAASLKVTSELVETKVSKGDFGSYVQQYYDKVIYGFNHSSRYVQINPGEIAIYDNGVEDSKLRSSFDQNGNHFYRDGYYIGKIGTNFQTNDRSKRGLVFDLESQAAYMTWAAKKSASSSGYTMVFTYTLDAMDDYSSDTLHAGCDLDMHNRWIRNAKISGSGIQYEDAGISATIDFVQVLEMNPDGTASRWGDSGRMQFKNGRLVDLNYYA
;
A
#
# COMPACT_ATOMS: atom_id res chain seq x y z
N MET A 1 -1.50 -27.64 -17.20
CA MET A 1 -1.46 -26.63 -18.30
C MET A 1 -2.66 -25.69 -18.21
N TYR A 2 -2.48 -24.37 -18.34
CA TYR A 2 -3.57 -23.39 -18.20
C TYR A 2 -4.29 -23.09 -19.53
N LYS A 3 -5.62 -22.94 -19.50
CA LYS A 3 -6.45 -22.47 -20.63
C LYS A 3 -7.48 -21.44 -20.15
N VAL A 4 -7.81 -20.48 -21.00
CA VAL A 4 -8.85 -19.47 -20.71
C VAL A 4 -9.95 -19.53 -21.75
N LYS A 5 -11.19 -19.52 -21.29
CA LYS A 5 -12.37 -19.41 -22.16
C LYS A 5 -13.13 -18.14 -21.84
N MET A 6 -13.67 -17.50 -22.87
CA MET A 6 -14.63 -16.40 -22.75
C MET A 6 -15.91 -16.79 -23.48
N ASP A 7 -17.04 -16.76 -22.77
CA ASP A 7 -18.36 -17.12 -23.31
C ASP A 7 -18.34 -18.49 -24.06
N GLY A 8 -17.61 -19.45 -23.52
CA GLY A 8 -17.43 -20.81 -24.07
C GLY A 8 -16.38 -20.94 -25.19
N GLN A 9 -15.93 -19.82 -25.78
CA GLN A 9 -14.89 -19.80 -26.82
C GLN A 9 -13.49 -19.71 -26.20
N THR A 10 -12.48 -20.32 -26.84
CA THR A 10 -11.09 -20.25 -26.37
C THR A 10 -10.54 -18.83 -26.52
N LEU A 11 -10.19 -18.21 -25.39
CA LEU A 11 -9.54 -16.91 -25.33
C LEU A 11 -8.01 -17.07 -25.24
N TYR A 12 -7.55 -18.12 -24.55
CA TYR A 12 -6.14 -18.49 -24.42
C TYR A 12 -5.94 -20.00 -24.48
N TYR A 13 -4.94 -20.43 -25.26
CA TYR A 13 -4.42 -21.78 -25.22
C TYR A 13 -2.88 -21.78 -25.45
N PRO A 14 -2.08 -22.50 -24.66
CA PRO A 14 -0.63 -22.50 -24.80
C PRO A 14 -0.19 -23.03 -26.17
N GLY A 15 0.68 -22.26 -26.85
CA GLY A 15 1.19 -22.62 -28.18
C GLY A 15 0.28 -22.25 -29.36
N ASP A 16 -0.90 -21.65 -29.12
CA ASP A 16 -1.75 -21.11 -30.18
C ASP A 16 -1.20 -19.76 -30.70
N ASN A 17 -1.32 -19.50 -32.00
CA ASN A 17 -0.82 -18.27 -32.63
C ASN A 17 -1.80 -17.10 -32.55
N GLU A 18 -3.10 -17.37 -32.39
CA GLU A 18 -4.17 -16.38 -32.39
C GLU A 18 -4.80 -16.24 -30.99
N ALA A 19 -5.12 -17.36 -30.32
CA ALA A 19 -5.67 -17.39 -28.97
C ALA A 19 -4.58 -17.13 -27.92
N VAL A 20 -3.98 -15.94 -27.97
CA VAL A 20 -2.88 -15.50 -27.11
C VAL A 20 -3.38 -14.46 -26.11
N LEU A 21 -2.89 -14.58 -24.87
CA LEU A 21 -2.96 -13.56 -23.84
C LEU A 21 -1.54 -13.27 -23.32
N ILE A 22 -1.34 -12.06 -22.81
CA ILE A 22 -0.07 -11.58 -22.23
C ILE A 22 -0.32 -11.21 -20.77
N ASN A 23 0.68 -11.40 -19.91
CA ASN A 23 0.68 -11.02 -18.48
C ASN A 23 -0.62 -11.43 -17.76
N SER A 24 -1.00 -12.70 -17.89
CA SER A 24 -2.27 -13.19 -17.34
C SER A 24 -2.08 -13.67 -15.91
N THR A 25 -2.82 -13.06 -14.99
CA THR A 25 -2.65 -13.24 -13.56
C THR A 25 -4.00 -13.48 -12.89
N VAL A 26 -4.15 -14.63 -12.22
CA VAL A 26 -5.28 -14.94 -11.34
C VAL A 26 -4.87 -14.66 -9.89
N LYS A 27 -5.69 -13.95 -9.13
CA LYS A 27 -5.51 -13.77 -7.67
C LYS A 27 -6.71 -14.36 -6.94
N LEU A 28 -6.47 -15.27 -6.00
CA LEU A 28 -7.48 -15.92 -5.18
C LEU A 28 -7.20 -15.66 -3.70
N GLN A 29 -8.27 -15.53 -2.92
CA GLN A 29 -8.20 -15.32 -1.47
C GLN A 29 -9.37 -16.05 -0.77
N THR A 30 -9.10 -16.69 0.36
CA THR A 30 -10.11 -17.39 1.19
C THR A 30 -11.22 -16.44 1.64
N GLY A 31 -12.49 -16.72 1.32
CA GLY A 31 -13.61 -15.86 1.75
C GLY A 31 -13.91 -14.66 0.85
N TYR A 32 -13.11 -14.42 -0.20
CA TYR A 32 -13.25 -13.25 -1.09
C TYR A 32 -13.43 -13.64 -2.56
N ALA A 33 -13.92 -12.69 -3.35
CA ALA A 33 -14.00 -12.86 -4.79
C ALA A 33 -12.58 -12.79 -5.39
N GLY A 34 -12.18 -13.83 -6.13
CA GLY A 34 -10.93 -13.78 -6.89
C GLY A 34 -10.97 -12.73 -8.01
N THR A 35 -9.80 -12.43 -8.58
CA THR A 35 -9.66 -11.56 -9.74
C THR A 35 -8.84 -12.24 -10.83
N PHE A 36 -9.09 -11.84 -12.08
CA PHE A 36 -8.28 -12.27 -13.21
C PHE A 36 -7.97 -11.07 -14.10
N GLU A 37 -6.69 -10.81 -14.31
CA GLU A 37 -6.19 -9.70 -15.12
C GLU A 37 -5.35 -10.24 -16.26
N PHE A 38 -5.51 -9.68 -17.45
CA PHE A 38 -4.74 -10.07 -18.62
C PHE A 38 -4.69 -8.96 -19.65
N MET A 39 -3.73 -9.05 -20.56
CA MET A 39 -3.62 -8.21 -21.73
C MET A 39 -3.96 -9.04 -22.98
N VAL A 40 -4.93 -8.58 -23.77
CA VAL A 40 -5.34 -9.22 -25.03
C VAL A 40 -4.77 -8.46 -26.23
N PRO A 41 -3.96 -9.12 -27.07
CA PRO A 41 -3.46 -8.56 -28.32
C PRO A 41 -4.54 -8.41 -29.41
N ALA A 42 -4.32 -7.50 -30.35
CA ALA A 42 -5.26 -7.20 -31.43
C ALA A 42 -5.51 -8.38 -32.39
N GLN A 43 -4.57 -9.32 -32.50
CA GLN A 43 -4.72 -10.54 -33.30
C GLN A 43 -5.66 -11.57 -32.67
N ASN A 44 -6.04 -11.43 -31.40
CA ASN A 44 -6.90 -12.41 -30.74
C ASN A 44 -8.31 -12.42 -31.38
N PRO A 45 -8.87 -13.58 -31.78
CA PRO A 45 -10.17 -13.66 -32.46
C PRO A 45 -11.35 -13.10 -31.63
N LEU A 46 -11.18 -13.04 -30.32
CA LEU A 46 -12.20 -12.53 -29.39
C LEU A 46 -11.94 -11.07 -28.99
N TYR A 47 -10.91 -10.41 -29.52
CA TYR A 47 -10.48 -9.06 -29.15
C TYR A 47 -11.63 -8.04 -29.15
N ASP A 48 -12.48 -8.02 -30.18
CA ASP A 48 -13.61 -7.08 -30.30
C ASP A 48 -14.93 -7.63 -29.71
N LYS A 49 -14.92 -8.85 -29.17
CA LYS A 49 -16.10 -9.45 -28.52
C LYS A 49 -16.11 -9.25 -27.00
N ILE A 50 -15.06 -8.68 -26.42
CA ILE A 50 -14.95 -8.45 -24.98
C ILE A 50 -15.86 -7.29 -24.56
N ASN A 51 -16.85 -7.58 -23.73
CA ASN A 51 -17.84 -6.60 -23.28
C ASN A 51 -17.90 -6.53 -21.74
N ASN A 52 -17.75 -5.33 -21.19
CA ASN A 52 -17.91 -5.10 -19.75
C ASN A 52 -19.32 -5.53 -19.29
N ARG A 53 -19.40 -6.23 -18.16
CA ARG A 53 -20.63 -6.74 -17.54
C ARG A 53 -21.39 -7.80 -18.35
N LYS A 54 -20.85 -8.24 -19.49
CA LYS A 54 -21.49 -9.25 -20.37
C LYS A 54 -20.62 -10.48 -20.55
N SER A 55 -19.34 -10.29 -20.87
CA SER A 55 -18.43 -11.40 -21.12
C SER A 55 -18.05 -12.12 -19.82
N MET A 56 -18.26 -13.44 -19.82
CA MET A 56 -17.88 -14.34 -18.73
C MET A 56 -16.58 -15.05 -19.08
N VAL A 57 -15.67 -15.12 -18.11
CA VAL A 57 -14.33 -15.68 -18.28
C VAL A 57 -14.11 -16.82 -17.30
N SER A 58 -13.66 -17.95 -17.83
CA SER A 58 -13.25 -19.14 -17.09
C SER A 58 -11.76 -19.39 -17.28
N VAL A 59 -11.02 -19.56 -16.19
CA VAL A 59 -9.63 -20.01 -16.21
C VAL A 59 -9.59 -21.44 -15.70
N PHE A 60 -8.94 -22.32 -16.45
CA PHE A 60 -8.77 -23.71 -16.07
C PHE A 60 -7.30 -24.03 -15.89
N ARG A 61 -6.99 -24.82 -14.86
CA ARG A 61 -5.76 -25.59 -14.72
C ARG A 61 -6.10 -27.02 -15.12
N ASP A 62 -5.60 -27.45 -16.28
CA ASP A 62 -5.91 -28.73 -16.90
C ASP A 62 -7.42 -28.91 -17.18
N SER A 63 -8.09 -29.77 -16.42
CA SER A 63 -9.54 -29.96 -16.47
C SER A 63 -10.31 -29.16 -15.42
N THR A 64 -9.63 -28.64 -14.40
CA THR A 64 -10.26 -28.00 -13.24
C THR A 64 -10.42 -26.50 -13.46
N GLU A 65 -11.62 -25.98 -13.30
CA GLU A 65 -11.87 -24.54 -13.34
C GLU A 65 -11.43 -23.90 -12.02
N ILE A 66 -10.45 -23.00 -12.08
CA ILE A 66 -9.87 -22.34 -10.91
C ILE A 66 -10.39 -20.90 -10.73
N PHE A 67 -11.01 -20.34 -11.75
CA PHE A 67 -11.63 -19.02 -11.72
C PHE A 67 -12.80 -18.97 -12.68
N TYR A 68 -13.91 -18.38 -12.23
CA TYR A 68 -15.05 -17.99 -13.06
C TYR A 68 -15.53 -16.60 -12.64
N GLY A 69 -15.72 -15.71 -13.60
CA GLY A 69 -16.09 -14.32 -13.33
C GLY A 69 -16.50 -13.52 -14.55
N GLU A 70 -16.79 -12.23 -14.34
CA GLU A 70 -17.18 -11.32 -15.41
C GLU A 70 -16.13 -10.25 -15.66
N VAL A 71 -16.03 -9.80 -16.92
CA VAL A 71 -15.24 -8.61 -17.28
C VAL A 71 -15.87 -7.37 -16.66
N ARG A 72 -15.14 -6.63 -15.81
CA ARG A 72 -15.62 -5.39 -15.18
C ARG A 72 -15.02 -4.14 -15.81
N LYS A 73 -13.76 -4.19 -16.26
CA LYS A 73 -13.05 -3.02 -16.80
C LYS A 73 -12.18 -3.39 -18.01
N GLN A 74 -12.12 -2.44 -18.94
CA GLN A 74 -11.18 -2.41 -20.06
C GLN A 74 -10.58 -1.00 -20.13
N PRO A 75 -9.35 -0.74 -19.63
CA PRO A 75 -8.64 0.51 -19.85
C PRO A 75 -8.31 0.76 -21.33
N LYS A 76 -7.88 1.99 -21.61
CA LYS A 76 -7.51 2.48 -22.95
C LYS A 76 -6.44 1.58 -23.60
N LYS A 77 -6.53 1.44 -24.92
CA LYS A 77 -5.56 0.72 -25.75
C LYS A 77 -4.16 1.28 -25.52
N ASP A 78 -3.17 0.41 -25.35
CA ASP A 78 -1.76 0.83 -25.32
C ASP A 78 -1.27 1.23 -26.73
N ARG A 79 -0.01 1.68 -26.85
CA ARG A 79 0.62 2.05 -28.13
C ARG A 79 0.58 0.91 -29.16
N ASN A 80 0.56 -0.33 -28.71
CA ASN A 80 0.56 -1.54 -29.53
C ASN A 80 -0.87 -2.08 -29.77
N LYS A 81 -1.91 -1.33 -29.38
CA LYS A 81 -3.33 -1.69 -29.45
C LYS A 81 -3.73 -2.87 -28.56
N ASN A 82 -2.94 -3.26 -27.56
CA ASN A 82 -3.39 -4.26 -26.59
C ASN A 82 -4.46 -3.67 -25.66
N LYS A 83 -5.43 -4.50 -25.26
CA LYS A 83 -6.43 -4.14 -24.23
C LYS A 83 -6.06 -4.83 -22.93
N ASN A 84 -5.89 -4.09 -21.84
CA ASN A 84 -5.86 -4.73 -20.51
C ASN A 84 -7.31 -5.00 -20.10
N VAL A 85 -7.56 -6.15 -19.49
CA VAL A 85 -8.90 -6.60 -19.10
C VAL A 85 -8.84 -7.03 -17.65
N TYR A 86 -9.77 -6.52 -16.85
CA TYR A 86 -9.93 -6.90 -15.45
C TYR A 86 -11.26 -7.61 -15.26
N CYS A 87 -11.20 -8.82 -14.70
CA CYS A 87 -12.35 -9.66 -14.38
C CYS A 87 -12.50 -9.80 -12.86
N ALA A 88 -13.74 -9.73 -12.39
CA ALA A 88 -14.09 -10.01 -10.99
C ALA A 88 -14.78 -11.37 -10.90
N GLY A 89 -14.39 -12.18 -9.93
CA GLY A 89 -14.93 -13.52 -9.70
C GLY A 89 -16.42 -13.52 -9.35
N ALA A 90 -17.07 -14.66 -9.53
CA ALA A 90 -18.52 -14.82 -9.42
C ALA A 90 -19.13 -14.47 -8.06
N MET A 91 -18.38 -14.54 -6.95
CA MET A 91 -18.86 -14.06 -5.65
C MET A 91 -19.23 -12.57 -5.69
N SER A 92 -18.60 -11.79 -6.57
CA SER A 92 -18.92 -10.37 -6.75
C SER A 92 -20.33 -10.12 -7.34
N PHE A 93 -20.98 -11.14 -7.90
CA PHE A 93 -22.36 -11.02 -8.39
C PHE A 93 -23.35 -10.71 -7.27
N LEU A 94 -23.07 -11.13 -6.03
CA LEU A 94 -23.87 -10.78 -4.86
C LEU A 94 -23.93 -9.26 -4.59
N SER A 95 -23.02 -8.47 -5.18
CA SER A 95 -23.08 -7.00 -5.12
C SER A 95 -24.03 -6.38 -6.15
N ASP A 96 -24.55 -7.16 -7.10
CA ASP A 96 -25.42 -6.70 -8.19
C ASP A 96 -26.92 -6.74 -7.83
N SER A 97 -27.29 -7.16 -6.61
CA SER A 97 -28.66 -7.12 -6.09
C SER A 97 -28.75 -6.46 -4.72
N ILE A 98 -29.95 -6.05 -4.33
CA ILE A 98 -30.23 -5.34 -3.08
C ILE A 98 -31.16 -6.17 -2.19
N GLN A 99 -30.82 -6.33 -0.91
CA GLN A 99 -31.74 -6.93 0.05
C GLN A 99 -32.87 -5.94 0.41
N PRO A 100 -34.13 -6.38 0.49
CA PRO A 100 -35.25 -5.52 0.83
C PRO A 100 -35.14 -5.00 2.27
N ARG A 101 -36.05 -4.11 2.65
CA ARG A 101 -36.27 -3.85 4.08
C ARG A 101 -37.09 -5.01 4.62
N ARG A 102 -36.44 -5.92 5.33
CA ARG A 102 -37.11 -7.10 5.88
C ARG A 102 -36.47 -7.52 7.18
N GLU A 103 -37.32 -7.95 8.10
CA GLU A 103 -36.96 -8.60 9.35
C GLU A 103 -37.02 -10.12 9.17
N TYR A 104 -36.04 -10.82 9.76
CA TYR A 104 -35.94 -12.28 9.74
C TYR A 104 -35.75 -12.78 11.16
N HIS A 105 -36.54 -13.76 11.57
CA HIS A 105 -36.51 -14.37 12.89
C HIS A 105 -36.64 -15.89 12.77
N ASN A 106 -36.12 -16.63 13.75
CA ASN A 106 -36.24 -18.09 13.86
C ASN A 106 -35.72 -18.85 12.63
N LEU A 107 -34.67 -18.34 11.98
CA LEU A 107 -34.02 -19.01 10.85
C LEU A 107 -32.64 -19.50 11.26
N THR A 108 -32.29 -20.72 10.86
CA THR A 108 -30.92 -21.20 10.99
C THR A 108 -29.97 -20.40 10.08
N PRO A 109 -28.65 -20.39 10.33
CA PRO A 109 -27.66 -19.76 9.45
C PRO A 109 -27.82 -20.19 7.98
N ARG A 110 -28.08 -21.47 7.74
CA ARG A 110 -28.36 -22.02 6.40
C ARG A 110 -29.63 -21.41 5.78
N GLN A 111 -30.74 -21.42 6.52
CA GLN A 111 -32.02 -20.89 6.03
C GLN A 111 -31.95 -19.39 5.76
N MET A 112 -31.24 -18.64 6.60
CA MET A 112 -31.05 -17.20 6.42
C MET A 112 -30.22 -16.90 5.17
N LEU A 113 -29.11 -17.61 4.98
CA LEU A 113 -28.29 -17.46 3.78
C LEU A 113 -29.09 -17.82 2.51
N GLU A 114 -29.83 -18.93 2.54
CA GLU A 114 -30.70 -19.34 1.43
C GLU A 114 -31.76 -18.29 1.09
N ALA A 115 -32.43 -17.71 2.10
CA ALA A 115 -33.42 -16.65 1.89
C ALA A 115 -32.81 -15.43 1.17
N TRP A 116 -31.61 -15.01 1.56
CA TRP A 116 -30.94 -13.85 0.95
C TRP A 116 -30.40 -14.16 -0.45
N LEU A 117 -29.95 -15.39 -0.69
CA LEU A 117 -29.57 -15.86 -2.03
C LEU A 117 -30.79 -15.93 -2.96
N ASN A 118 -31.94 -16.38 -2.48
CA ASN A 118 -33.19 -16.40 -3.27
C ASN A 118 -33.61 -14.98 -3.68
N GLU A 119 -33.48 -14.02 -2.77
CA GLU A 119 -33.73 -12.60 -3.06
C GLU A 119 -32.72 -12.03 -4.06
N HIS A 120 -31.45 -12.46 -4.01
CA HIS A 120 -30.47 -12.11 -5.04
C HIS A 120 -30.85 -12.69 -6.41
N ASN A 121 -31.21 -13.97 -6.45
CA ASN A 121 -31.53 -14.70 -7.68
C ASN A 121 -32.79 -14.19 -8.39
N SER A 122 -33.70 -13.52 -7.67
CA SER A 122 -34.89 -12.89 -8.23
C SER A 122 -34.57 -11.59 -9.01
N GLN A 123 -33.43 -10.97 -8.74
CA GLN A 123 -33.03 -9.66 -9.29
C GLN A 123 -31.96 -9.76 -10.40
N VAL A 124 -31.33 -10.92 -10.57
CA VAL A 124 -30.22 -11.11 -11.53
C VAL A 124 -30.55 -12.14 -12.61
N GLU A 125 -29.84 -12.03 -13.73
CA GLU A 125 -29.89 -13.00 -14.82
C GLU A 125 -29.38 -14.39 -14.42
N GLU A 126 -29.80 -15.42 -15.15
CA GLU A 126 -29.52 -16.83 -14.82
C GLU A 126 -28.03 -17.14 -14.58
N ARG A 127 -27.13 -16.61 -15.43
CA ARG A 127 -25.68 -16.81 -15.31
C ARG A 127 -25.05 -16.24 -14.03
N LYS A 128 -25.78 -15.39 -13.30
CA LYS A 128 -25.34 -14.77 -12.04
C LYS A 128 -26.03 -15.37 -10.81
N ARG A 129 -27.00 -16.27 -10.99
CA ARG A 129 -27.70 -16.86 -9.87
C ARG A 129 -26.75 -17.74 -9.06
N ILE A 130 -26.82 -17.60 -7.74
CA ILE A 130 -26.01 -18.31 -6.76
C ILE A 130 -26.94 -19.07 -5.82
N TYR A 131 -26.77 -20.38 -5.74
CA TYR A 131 -27.59 -21.27 -4.92
C TYR A 131 -26.90 -21.60 -3.61
N ILE A 132 -27.68 -22.01 -2.62
CA ILE A 132 -27.14 -22.43 -1.33
C ILE A 132 -26.26 -23.67 -1.49
N GLY A 133 -25.06 -23.62 -0.92
CA GLY A 133 -24.12 -24.73 -0.90
C GLY A 133 -24.11 -25.46 0.45
N ILE A 134 -22.90 -25.81 0.90
CA ILE A 134 -22.63 -26.41 2.21
C ILE A 134 -22.60 -25.29 3.25
N VAL A 135 -23.30 -25.47 4.37
CA VAL A 135 -23.29 -24.52 5.50
C VAL A 135 -23.07 -25.31 6.78
N THR A 136 -21.96 -25.04 7.45
CA THR A 136 -21.53 -25.72 8.69
C THR A 136 -21.36 -24.75 9.86
N ILE A 137 -21.53 -23.45 9.60
CA ILE A 137 -21.54 -22.43 10.65
C ILE A 137 -22.87 -22.46 11.39
N HIS A 138 -22.80 -22.51 12.72
CA HIS A 138 -23.95 -22.58 13.62
C HIS A 138 -23.99 -21.38 14.57
N ASP A 139 -25.20 -20.98 14.94
CA ASP A 139 -25.45 -20.08 16.07
C ASP A 139 -25.72 -20.91 17.34
N SER A 140 -25.48 -20.37 18.53
CA SER A 140 -25.62 -21.10 19.79
C SER A 140 -27.00 -21.73 20.00
N ASN A 141 -28.05 -21.10 19.45
CA ASN A 141 -29.42 -21.60 19.47
C ASN A 141 -29.97 -21.92 18.06
N ASP A 142 -29.11 -21.90 17.04
CA ASP A 142 -29.43 -22.06 15.61
C ASP A 142 -30.63 -21.22 15.15
N SER A 143 -30.83 -20.06 15.77
CA SER A 143 -32.00 -19.21 15.58
C SER A 143 -31.56 -17.75 15.46
N LEU A 144 -31.43 -17.30 14.21
CA LEU A 144 -30.96 -15.96 13.90
C LEU A 144 -32.09 -14.95 13.90
N TYR A 145 -31.82 -13.82 14.54
CA TYR A 145 -32.60 -12.60 14.43
C TYR A 145 -31.78 -11.52 13.72
N ARG A 146 -32.18 -11.13 12.50
CA ARG A 146 -31.47 -10.16 11.66
C ARG A 146 -32.46 -9.31 10.87
N TYR A 147 -32.04 -8.10 10.54
CA TYR A 147 -32.74 -7.19 9.64
C TYR A 147 -31.89 -6.91 8.41
N THR A 148 -32.53 -6.63 7.29
CA THR A 148 -31.91 -6.10 6.06
C THR A 148 -32.49 -4.74 5.76
N ASN A 149 -31.69 -3.82 5.20
CA ASN A 149 -32.09 -2.44 4.97
C ASN A 149 -31.48 -1.83 3.70
N ARG A 150 -31.79 -2.42 2.53
CA ARG A 150 -31.39 -1.89 1.22
C ARG A 150 -29.87 -1.88 0.96
N GLU A 151 -29.06 -2.56 1.77
CA GLU A 151 -27.69 -2.90 1.38
C GLU A 151 -27.65 -3.94 0.25
N ASN A 152 -26.53 -4.01 -0.47
CA ASN A 152 -26.33 -5.09 -1.43
C ASN A 152 -26.17 -6.44 -0.73
N THR A 153 -26.49 -7.53 -1.43
CA THR A 153 -26.54 -8.88 -0.82
C THR A 153 -25.19 -9.32 -0.26
N LEU A 154 -24.08 -9.02 -0.95
CA LEU A 154 -22.75 -9.35 -0.44
C LEU A 154 -22.45 -8.65 0.89
N LYS A 155 -22.80 -7.36 1.00
CA LYS A 155 -22.64 -6.56 2.21
C LYS A 155 -23.51 -7.11 3.34
N ALA A 156 -24.77 -7.46 3.07
CA ALA A 156 -25.64 -8.08 4.07
C ALA A 156 -25.03 -9.38 4.61
N ILE A 157 -24.61 -10.30 3.72
CA ILE A 157 -24.01 -11.58 4.11
C ILE A 157 -22.76 -11.36 4.97
N ARG A 158 -21.85 -10.48 4.55
CA ARG A 158 -20.61 -10.21 5.30
C ARG A 158 -20.89 -9.64 6.69
N GLU A 159 -21.56 -8.50 6.76
CA GLU A 159 -21.69 -7.75 8.02
C GLU A 159 -22.60 -8.44 9.05
N LYS A 160 -23.57 -9.22 8.57
CA LYS A 160 -24.65 -9.74 9.43
C LYS A 160 -24.56 -11.24 9.68
N LEU A 161 -23.83 -11.98 8.84
CA LEU A 161 -23.59 -13.41 9.02
C LEU A 161 -22.12 -13.65 9.33
N VAL A 162 -21.22 -13.41 8.38
CA VAL A 162 -19.79 -13.76 8.50
C VAL A 162 -19.11 -13.01 9.65
N ASP A 163 -19.27 -11.69 9.74
CA ASP A 163 -18.62 -10.88 10.79
C ASP A 163 -19.18 -11.17 12.20
N LYS A 164 -20.35 -11.81 12.30
CA LYS A 164 -21.02 -12.12 13.58
C LYS A 164 -20.79 -13.54 14.05
N LEU A 165 -20.65 -14.49 13.12
CA LEU A 165 -20.61 -15.92 13.40
C LEU A 165 -19.30 -16.57 12.92
N GLY A 166 -18.44 -15.82 12.22
CA GLY A 166 -17.20 -16.32 11.65
C GLY A 166 -17.41 -17.14 10.38
N GLY A 167 -16.40 -17.94 10.05
CA GLY A 167 -16.37 -18.78 8.85
C GLY A 167 -15.97 -18.05 7.57
N TYR A 168 -15.90 -18.81 6.47
CA TYR A 168 -15.41 -18.37 5.18
C TYR A 168 -16.44 -18.67 4.09
N LEU A 169 -16.61 -17.72 3.17
CA LEU A 169 -17.44 -17.89 1.98
C LEU A 169 -16.64 -18.55 0.86
N ARG A 170 -17.18 -19.60 0.23
CA ARG A 170 -16.57 -20.24 -0.94
C ARG A 170 -17.58 -20.33 -2.07
N ILE A 171 -17.20 -19.87 -3.26
CA ILE A 171 -18.00 -20.10 -4.47
C ILE A 171 -17.48 -21.34 -5.19
N ARG A 172 -18.40 -22.26 -5.52
CA ARG A 172 -18.15 -23.42 -6.40
C ARG A 172 -18.96 -23.28 -7.68
N HIS A 173 -18.35 -23.58 -8.82
CA HIS A 173 -19.03 -23.62 -10.11
C HIS A 173 -19.10 -25.07 -10.61
N ILE A 174 -20.30 -25.65 -10.60
CA ILE A 174 -20.54 -27.06 -10.93
C ILE A 174 -21.70 -27.12 -11.92
N GLU A 175 -21.49 -27.76 -13.07
CA GLU A 175 -22.55 -27.98 -14.09
C GLU A 175 -23.31 -26.69 -14.47
N ASN A 176 -22.57 -25.60 -14.73
CA ASN A 176 -23.12 -24.27 -15.05
C ASN A 176 -23.95 -23.61 -13.91
N ARG A 177 -23.83 -24.08 -12.66
CA ARG A 177 -24.48 -23.47 -11.50
C ARG A 177 -23.45 -23.05 -10.45
N LEU A 178 -23.70 -21.89 -9.86
CA LEU A 178 -22.88 -21.36 -8.77
C LEU A 178 -23.49 -21.75 -7.43
N TYR A 179 -22.67 -22.29 -6.53
CA TYR A 179 -23.05 -22.60 -5.16
C TYR A 179 -22.19 -21.78 -4.20
N LEU A 180 -22.82 -21.16 -3.21
CA LEU A 180 -22.13 -20.47 -2.13
C LEU A 180 -22.13 -21.34 -0.88
N ASP A 181 -20.94 -21.79 -0.49
CA ASP A 181 -20.71 -22.45 0.79
C ASP A 181 -20.33 -21.42 1.85
N TRP A 182 -20.69 -21.71 3.10
CA TRP A 182 -20.28 -20.95 4.28
C TRP A 182 -19.80 -21.92 5.35
N ILE A 183 -18.48 -22.02 5.47
CA ILE A 183 -17.78 -23.15 6.10
C ILE A 183 -16.63 -22.69 6.99
N THR A 184 -16.07 -23.57 7.82
CA THR A 184 -14.87 -23.24 8.59
C THR A 184 -13.61 -23.28 7.71
N LEU A 185 -12.47 -22.80 8.24
CA LEU A 185 -11.21 -22.83 7.49
C LEU A 185 -10.73 -24.26 7.24
N GLU A 186 -10.94 -25.16 8.21
CA GLU A 186 -10.59 -26.58 8.13
C GLU A 186 -11.33 -27.32 7.01
N GLU A 187 -12.54 -26.85 6.68
CA GLU A 187 -13.39 -27.40 5.64
C GLU A 187 -13.18 -26.73 4.27
N TYR A 188 -12.45 -25.61 4.23
CA TYR A 188 -12.26 -24.81 3.02
C TYR A 188 -11.38 -25.53 1.99
N GLY A 189 -10.26 -26.07 2.44
CA GLY A 189 -9.30 -26.81 1.61
C GLY A 189 -8.92 -28.16 2.22
N LYS A 190 -8.09 -28.91 1.50
CA LYS A 190 -7.61 -30.22 1.95
C LYS A 190 -6.25 -30.10 2.63
N TYR A 191 -5.83 -31.16 3.31
CA TYR A 191 -4.42 -31.28 3.66
C TYR A 191 -3.64 -31.64 2.39
N CYS A 192 -2.78 -30.74 1.92
CA CYS A 192 -1.98 -30.97 0.73
C CYS A 192 -0.77 -31.85 1.06
N LYS A 193 -0.59 -32.94 0.32
CA LYS A 193 0.53 -33.87 0.53
C LYS A 193 1.88 -33.29 0.17
N GLN A 194 1.91 -32.29 -0.71
CA GLN A 194 3.14 -31.59 -1.11
C GLN A 194 3.56 -30.61 0.00
N PRO A 195 4.73 -30.81 0.66
CA PRO A 195 5.25 -29.84 1.60
C PRO A 195 5.90 -28.65 0.88
N ILE A 196 6.06 -27.55 1.60
CA ILE A 196 6.94 -26.44 1.21
C ILE A 196 8.20 -26.55 2.07
N GLU A 197 9.35 -26.83 1.44
CA GLU A 197 10.61 -27.04 2.15
C GLU A 197 11.73 -26.10 1.68
N PHE A 198 12.42 -25.47 2.63
CA PHE A 198 13.61 -24.63 2.35
C PHE A 198 14.69 -25.45 1.65
N GLY A 199 15.16 -24.96 0.50
CA GLY A 199 16.15 -25.64 -0.35
C GLY A 199 15.58 -26.70 -1.30
N SER A 200 14.25 -26.86 -1.37
CA SER A 200 13.56 -27.73 -2.34
C SER A 200 12.69 -26.91 -3.31
N ASN A 201 11.46 -26.54 -2.90
CA ASN A 201 10.49 -25.82 -3.72
C ASN A 201 10.16 -24.40 -3.21
N LEU A 202 10.85 -23.93 -2.18
CA LEU A 202 10.77 -22.57 -1.64
C LEU A 202 11.79 -21.67 -2.37
N LEU A 203 11.29 -20.68 -3.14
CA LEU A 203 12.12 -19.72 -3.89
C LEU A 203 12.43 -18.46 -3.08
N GLU A 204 11.41 -17.90 -2.45
CA GLU A 204 11.51 -16.67 -1.68
C GLU A 204 10.69 -16.81 -0.42
N TYR A 205 11.28 -16.36 0.69
CA TYR A 205 10.75 -16.40 2.02
C TYR A 205 10.79 -14.97 2.57
N SER A 206 9.62 -14.38 2.83
CA SER A 206 9.52 -13.16 3.61
C SER A 206 8.58 -13.40 4.77
N GLU A 207 9.10 -13.17 5.97
CA GLU A 207 8.38 -13.28 7.23
C GLU A 207 7.99 -11.87 7.66
N SER A 208 6.69 -11.63 7.86
CA SER A 208 6.26 -10.50 8.66
C SER A 208 5.76 -11.05 9.98
N ILE A 209 6.51 -10.74 11.02
CA ILE A 209 6.20 -11.04 12.40
C ILE A 209 5.30 -9.91 12.89
N ASN A 210 4.03 -10.21 13.21
CA ASN A 210 3.23 -9.31 14.04
C ASN A 210 3.25 -9.85 15.48
N ALA A 211 3.92 -9.13 16.37
CA ALA A 211 4.00 -9.47 17.80
C ALA A 211 2.84 -8.88 18.62
N GLU A 212 1.88 -8.17 17.99
CA GLU A 212 0.75 -7.51 18.69
C GLU A 212 -0.12 -8.48 19.49
N ASN A 213 -0.23 -9.75 19.06
CA ASN A 213 -1.08 -10.77 19.69
C ASN A 213 -0.29 -11.88 20.43
N LEU A 214 1.05 -11.77 20.54
CA LEU A 214 1.88 -12.78 21.21
C LEU A 214 1.59 -12.83 22.72
N ILE A 215 1.21 -13.98 23.26
CA ILE A 215 0.97 -14.18 24.71
C ILE A 215 1.77 -15.38 25.21
N THR A 216 2.74 -15.15 26.09
CA THR A 216 3.58 -16.21 26.69
C THR A 216 3.08 -16.68 28.06
N ALA A 217 2.18 -15.92 28.69
CA ALA A 217 1.48 -16.26 29.92
C ALA A 217 0.00 -15.85 29.86
N LEU A 218 -0.91 -16.78 30.14
CA LEU A 218 -2.35 -16.57 30.09
C LEU A 218 -2.97 -16.71 31.49
N ILE A 219 -3.83 -15.76 31.87
CA ILE A 219 -4.78 -15.89 32.98
C ILE A 219 -6.14 -16.33 32.41
N PRO A 220 -6.49 -17.63 32.48
CA PRO A 220 -7.77 -18.12 32.00
C PRO A 220 -8.89 -17.83 33.02
N LEU A 221 -9.99 -17.25 32.55
CA LEU A 221 -11.18 -16.95 33.36
C LEU A 221 -12.36 -17.82 32.89
N GLY A 222 -13.05 -18.46 33.82
CA GLY A 222 -14.23 -19.30 33.54
C GLY A 222 -15.54 -18.53 33.67
N ALA A 223 -16.61 -19.23 34.00
CA ALA A 223 -17.92 -18.64 34.26
C ALA A 223 -17.86 -17.66 35.44
N ARG A 224 -18.70 -16.62 35.40
CA ARG A 224 -18.88 -15.68 36.50
C ARG A 224 -19.48 -16.38 37.71
N LEU A 225 -18.94 -16.12 38.89
CA LEU A 225 -19.44 -16.63 40.17
C LEU A 225 -20.39 -15.62 40.82
N GLU A 226 -21.48 -16.11 41.40
CA GLU A 226 -22.38 -15.28 42.22
C GLU A 226 -21.81 -15.14 43.64
N GLY A 227 -21.51 -13.91 44.07
CA GLY A 227 -21.01 -13.59 45.41
C GLY A 227 -20.20 -12.30 45.48
N LYS A 228 -19.96 -11.78 46.70
CA LYS A 228 -19.08 -10.62 46.91
C LYS A 228 -17.64 -11.00 46.56
N SER A 229 -17.05 -10.27 45.62
CA SER A 229 -15.60 -10.25 45.40
C SER A 229 -14.90 -9.66 46.63
N GLU A 230 -13.62 -10.01 46.82
CA GLU A 230 -12.77 -9.38 47.85
C GLU A 230 -12.60 -7.86 47.60
N ILE A 231 -12.85 -7.42 46.36
CA ILE A 231 -12.92 -6.03 45.94
C ILE A 231 -14.35 -5.75 45.50
N GLU A 232 -15.05 -4.89 46.24
CA GLU A 232 -16.50 -4.63 46.11
C GLU A 232 -16.92 -4.14 44.70
N ALA A 233 -15.98 -3.63 43.91
CA ALA A 233 -16.18 -3.14 42.54
C ALA A 233 -15.86 -4.15 41.42
N LEU A 234 -15.36 -5.36 41.73
CA LEU A 234 -14.94 -6.34 40.72
C LEU A 234 -15.80 -7.60 40.74
N GLU A 235 -16.03 -8.18 39.57
CA GLU A 235 -16.76 -9.43 39.42
C GLU A 235 -15.81 -10.62 39.62
N LYS A 236 -16.28 -11.66 40.32
CA LYS A 236 -15.49 -12.88 40.58
C LYS A 236 -15.75 -13.90 39.48
N TYR A 237 -14.69 -14.51 38.96
CA TYR A 237 -14.74 -15.56 37.94
C TYR A 237 -14.19 -16.88 38.50
N VAL A 238 -14.57 -18.00 37.91
CA VAL A 238 -13.86 -19.27 38.11
C VAL A 238 -12.42 -19.09 37.62
N ASP A 239 -11.43 -19.37 38.47
CA ASP A 239 -10.01 -19.30 38.14
C ASP A 239 -9.37 -20.69 38.24
N ILE A 240 -8.06 -20.77 37.97
CA ILE A 240 -7.29 -22.01 38.04
C ILE A 240 -6.43 -22.13 39.31
N THR A 241 -6.51 -21.17 40.23
CA THR A 241 -5.65 -21.08 41.42
C THR A 241 -5.70 -22.35 42.26
N SER A 242 -6.90 -22.91 42.43
CA SER A 242 -7.16 -24.14 43.19
C SER A 242 -6.55 -25.41 42.58
N VAL A 243 -6.27 -25.41 41.27
CA VAL A 243 -5.81 -26.59 40.51
C VAL A 243 -4.42 -26.42 39.92
N ASN A 244 -3.73 -25.31 40.22
CA ASN A 244 -2.45 -24.94 39.61
C ASN A 244 -1.44 -24.42 40.65
N ASN A 245 -1.34 -25.11 41.78
CA ASN A 245 -0.38 -24.81 42.85
C ASN A 245 -0.44 -23.35 43.34
N GLY A 246 -1.64 -22.76 43.41
CA GLY A 246 -1.85 -21.39 43.86
C GLY A 246 -1.55 -20.31 42.81
N LYS A 247 -1.33 -20.67 41.55
CA LYS A 247 -1.15 -19.72 40.43
C LYS A 247 -2.42 -19.62 39.60
N ASP A 248 -2.85 -18.40 39.32
CA ASP A 248 -4.01 -18.08 38.47
C ASP A 248 -3.69 -18.07 36.97
N TYR A 249 -2.45 -18.37 36.57
CA TYR A 249 -1.99 -18.35 35.18
C TYR A 249 -1.29 -19.63 34.72
N VAL A 250 -1.35 -19.88 33.41
CA VAL A 250 -0.53 -20.86 32.71
C VAL A 250 0.48 -20.13 31.84
N TYR A 251 1.67 -20.70 31.68
CA TYR A 251 2.71 -20.09 30.86
C TYR A 251 3.54 -21.17 30.17
N SER A 252 4.21 -20.79 29.10
CA SER A 252 5.16 -21.63 28.38
C SER A 252 6.56 -21.22 28.75
N GLN A 253 7.32 -22.12 29.37
CA GLN A 253 8.70 -21.81 29.80
C GLN A 253 9.59 -21.55 28.59
N GLU A 254 9.38 -22.30 27.51
CA GLU A 254 10.09 -22.16 26.25
C GLU A 254 9.80 -20.79 25.61
N ALA A 255 8.52 -20.39 25.52
CA ALA A 255 8.16 -19.10 24.93
C ALA A 255 8.60 -17.91 25.80
N VAL A 256 8.56 -18.05 27.13
CA VAL A 256 9.08 -17.02 28.06
C VAL A 256 10.60 -16.87 27.94
N ASN A 257 11.34 -17.97 27.72
CA ASN A 257 12.79 -17.91 27.54
C ASN A 257 13.19 -17.18 26.25
N GLU A 258 12.37 -17.29 25.20
CA GLU A 258 12.63 -16.68 23.89
C GLU A 258 12.11 -15.24 23.80
N PHE A 259 10.87 -14.98 24.23
CA PHE A 259 10.16 -13.71 24.00
C PHE A 259 9.90 -12.90 25.27
N GLY A 260 10.25 -13.42 26.45
CA GLY A 260 9.94 -12.79 27.73
C GLY A 260 8.49 -13.02 28.19
N TRP A 261 8.14 -12.42 29.33
CA TRP A 261 6.80 -12.53 29.91
C TRP A 261 5.83 -11.55 29.25
N ILE A 262 4.85 -12.08 28.53
CA ILE A 262 3.81 -11.31 27.84
C ILE A 262 2.46 -11.88 28.27
N TRP A 263 1.70 -11.06 28.99
CA TRP A 263 0.51 -11.49 29.72
C TRP A 263 -0.77 -11.22 28.93
N GLY A 264 -1.64 -12.22 28.87
CA GLY A 264 -2.99 -12.09 28.32
C GLY A 264 -4.05 -12.68 29.24
N THR A 265 -5.30 -12.31 29.02
CA THR A 265 -6.48 -12.92 29.64
C THR A 265 -7.38 -13.50 28.56
N ASN A 266 -8.06 -14.59 28.85
CA ASN A 266 -9.14 -15.07 27.98
C ASN A 266 -10.27 -15.66 28.83
N THR A 267 -11.51 -15.34 28.47
CA THR A 267 -12.69 -15.68 29.27
C THR A 267 -13.57 -16.71 28.55
N TRP A 268 -13.81 -17.83 29.20
CA TRP A 268 -14.73 -18.88 28.78
C TRP A 268 -15.97 -18.90 29.67
N ASN A 269 -16.97 -18.10 29.29
CA ASN A 269 -18.20 -17.91 30.06
C ASN A 269 -19.01 -19.20 30.32
N ASP A 270 -18.76 -20.25 29.52
CA ASP A 270 -19.39 -21.57 29.59
C ASP A 270 -18.68 -22.57 30.53
N VAL A 271 -17.51 -22.21 31.09
CA VAL A 271 -16.65 -23.14 31.84
C VAL A 271 -16.75 -22.90 33.34
N THR A 272 -17.47 -23.77 34.05
CA THR A 272 -17.64 -23.69 35.50
C THR A 272 -16.62 -24.53 36.31
N ASP A 273 -15.86 -25.41 35.65
CA ASP A 273 -14.89 -26.33 36.28
C ASP A 273 -13.42 -25.86 36.07
N PRO A 274 -12.68 -25.54 37.16
CA PRO A 274 -11.26 -25.17 37.11
C PRO A 274 -10.35 -26.17 36.38
N LEU A 275 -10.60 -27.48 36.47
CA LEU A 275 -9.78 -28.50 35.78
C LEU A 275 -9.96 -28.46 34.26
N ASN A 276 -11.17 -28.18 33.78
CA ASN A 276 -11.43 -27.98 32.37
C ASN A 276 -10.86 -26.62 31.90
N LEU A 277 -10.95 -25.59 32.75
CA LEU A 277 -10.43 -24.26 32.47
C LEU A 277 -8.90 -24.25 32.27
N ILE A 278 -8.14 -24.93 33.13
CA ILE A 278 -6.68 -25.04 32.96
C ILE A 278 -6.29 -25.81 31.69
N ARG A 279 -7.06 -26.84 31.30
CA ARG A 279 -6.85 -27.57 30.05
C ARG A 279 -7.08 -26.67 28.83
N LYS A 280 -8.24 -25.99 28.77
CA LYS A 280 -8.55 -25.03 27.70
C LYS A 280 -7.54 -23.89 27.65
N GLY A 281 -7.10 -23.39 28.82
CA GLY A 281 -6.08 -22.35 28.92
C GLY A 281 -4.72 -22.79 28.35
N ARG A 282 -4.29 -24.03 28.60
CA ARG A 282 -3.04 -24.57 28.04
C ARG A 282 -3.11 -24.81 26.53
N GLU A 283 -4.23 -25.33 26.04
CA GLU A 283 -4.47 -25.51 24.60
C GLU A 283 -4.48 -24.16 23.88
N TRP A 284 -5.19 -23.18 24.43
CA TRP A 284 -5.21 -21.82 23.88
C TRP A 284 -3.83 -21.18 23.89
N LEU A 285 -3.08 -21.31 24.98
CA LEU A 285 -1.71 -20.81 25.07
C LEU A 285 -0.81 -21.49 24.03
N GLN A 286 -1.05 -22.77 23.70
CA GLN A 286 -0.27 -23.44 22.67
C GLN A 286 -0.38 -22.78 21.29
N ASP A 287 -1.54 -22.22 20.98
CA ASP A 287 -1.82 -21.58 19.68
C ASP A 287 -1.41 -20.10 19.64
N ASN A 288 -1.35 -19.43 20.80
CA ASN A 288 -1.14 -17.98 20.91
C ASN A 288 0.24 -17.57 21.52
N GLN A 289 1.07 -18.56 21.90
CA GLN A 289 2.45 -18.36 22.38
C GLN A 289 3.49 -18.11 21.28
N PHE A 290 3.05 -17.96 20.04
CA PHE A 290 3.89 -17.69 18.89
C PHE A 290 3.44 -16.39 18.26
N GLU A 291 4.39 -15.62 17.72
CA GLU A 291 4.03 -14.42 16.96
C GLU A 291 3.08 -14.80 15.81
N GLU A 292 2.19 -13.89 15.41
CA GLU A 292 1.38 -14.14 14.21
C GLU A 292 2.31 -14.11 13.00
N TRP A 293 2.63 -15.29 12.48
CA TRP A 293 3.48 -15.46 11.31
C TRP A 293 2.61 -15.39 10.06
N ILE A 294 2.74 -14.29 9.32
CA ILE A 294 2.31 -14.24 7.93
C ILE A 294 3.53 -14.66 7.12
N LEU A 295 3.43 -15.85 6.54
CA LEU A 295 4.48 -16.40 5.71
C LEU A 295 4.11 -16.13 4.25
N LYS A 296 4.73 -15.13 3.66
CA LYS A 296 4.66 -14.94 2.21
C LYS A 296 5.75 -15.77 1.57
N VAL A 297 5.31 -16.80 0.85
CA VAL A 297 6.16 -17.76 0.15
C VAL A 297 6.00 -17.59 -1.35
N THR A 298 7.11 -17.46 -2.06
CA THR A 298 7.15 -17.82 -3.48
C THR A 298 7.57 -19.28 -3.55
N ALA A 299 6.69 -20.17 -4.02
CA ALA A 299 7.00 -21.59 -4.16
C ALA A 299 6.64 -22.08 -5.56
N VAL A 300 7.47 -22.99 -6.08
CA VAL A 300 7.18 -23.70 -7.32
C VAL A 300 6.15 -24.79 -7.02
N ASP A 301 5.02 -24.74 -7.72
CA ASP A 301 4.06 -25.84 -7.71
C ASP A 301 4.62 -27.01 -8.53
N LEU A 302 5.19 -28.01 -7.84
CA LEU A 302 5.84 -29.16 -8.49
C LEU A 302 4.86 -30.02 -9.30
N SER A 303 3.54 -29.90 -9.07
CA SER A 303 2.52 -30.55 -9.91
C SER A 303 2.56 -30.09 -11.38
N ALA A 304 3.18 -28.93 -11.66
CA ALA A 304 3.42 -28.47 -13.02
C ALA A 304 4.54 -29.24 -13.74
N MET A 305 5.43 -29.91 -13.01
CA MET A 305 6.58 -30.65 -13.55
C MET A 305 6.37 -32.17 -13.51
N ASP A 306 5.64 -32.69 -12.52
CA ASP A 306 5.37 -34.12 -12.37
C ASP A 306 3.94 -34.35 -11.80
N GLN A 307 3.19 -35.24 -12.44
CA GLN A 307 1.79 -35.55 -12.12
C GLN A 307 1.61 -36.28 -10.77
N GLU A 308 2.68 -36.80 -10.18
CA GLU A 308 2.61 -37.43 -8.85
C GLU A 308 2.42 -36.40 -7.72
N TYR A 309 2.73 -35.13 -7.96
CA TYR A 309 2.60 -34.07 -6.98
C TYR A 309 1.20 -33.45 -6.96
N GLU A 310 0.69 -33.21 -5.75
CA GLU A 310 -0.61 -32.59 -5.54
C GLU A 310 -0.53 -31.07 -5.68
N SER A 311 -1.34 -30.51 -6.56
CA SER A 311 -1.38 -29.07 -6.83
C SER A 311 -1.95 -28.28 -5.65
N PHE A 312 -1.39 -27.10 -5.38
CA PHE A 312 -1.91 -26.22 -4.33
C PHE A 312 -3.25 -25.57 -4.71
N GLU A 313 -4.14 -25.43 -3.73
CA GLU A 313 -5.39 -24.67 -3.81
C GLU A 313 -5.54 -23.70 -2.64
N CYS A 314 -6.32 -22.64 -2.84
CA CYS A 314 -6.63 -21.67 -1.79
C CYS A 314 -7.43 -22.37 -0.66
N GLY A 315 -6.97 -22.19 0.59
CA GLY A 315 -7.44 -22.85 1.80
C GLY A 315 -6.81 -24.21 2.09
N ASP A 316 -5.95 -24.75 1.22
CA ASP A 316 -5.23 -25.98 1.52
C ASP A 316 -4.31 -25.80 2.74
N ARG A 317 -4.19 -26.85 3.54
CA ARG A 317 -3.28 -26.91 4.69
C ARG A 317 -1.98 -27.56 4.24
N ILE A 318 -0.88 -26.82 4.32
CA ILE A 318 0.42 -27.24 3.79
C ILE A 318 1.43 -27.36 4.93
N GLN A 319 2.15 -28.49 4.97
CA GLN A 319 3.32 -28.64 5.83
C GLN A 319 4.48 -27.77 5.33
N CYS A 320 4.90 -26.80 6.13
CA CYS A 320 6.04 -25.94 5.85
C CYS A 320 7.22 -26.31 6.74
N ARG A 321 8.38 -26.57 6.13
CA ARG A 321 9.61 -26.96 6.82
C ARG A 321 10.79 -26.07 6.43
N ALA A 322 11.45 -25.50 7.42
CA ALA A 322 12.72 -24.80 7.23
C ALA A 322 13.71 -25.24 8.32
N LYS A 323 14.44 -26.34 8.05
CA LYS A 323 15.39 -26.95 8.99
C LYS A 323 16.41 -25.99 9.61
N PRO A 324 17.00 -25.02 8.87
CA PRO A 324 17.94 -24.05 9.46
C PRO A 324 17.32 -23.14 10.52
N TYR A 325 16.00 -22.97 10.49
CA TYR A 325 15.24 -22.06 11.36
C TYR A 325 14.31 -22.81 12.32
N GLY A 326 14.41 -24.14 12.40
CA GLY A 326 13.56 -24.95 13.30
C GLY A 326 12.07 -25.02 12.93
N MET A 327 11.64 -24.43 11.81
CA MET A 327 10.21 -24.40 11.43
C MET A 327 9.75 -25.77 10.90
N ASN A 328 8.67 -26.30 11.49
CA ASN A 328 7.97 -27.51 11.03
C ASN A 328 6.48 -27.41 11.41
N ARG A 329 5.70 -26.63 10.66
CA ARG A 329 4.29 -26.32 10.98
C ARG A 329 3.37 -26.44 9.76
N VAL A 330 2.08 -26.58 10.03
CA VAL A 330 1.04 -26.59 9.00
C VAL A 330 0.42 -25.21 8.92
N PHE A 331 0.42 -24.60 7.74
CA PHE A 331 -0.25 -23.32 7.51
C PHE A 331 -1.33 -23.45 6.43
N PRO A 332 -2.48 -22.78 6.58
CA PRO A 332 -3.47 -22.67 5.52
C PRO A 332 -3.02 -21.67 4.44
N VAL A 333 -3.30 -21.97 3.17
CA VAL A 333 -3.13 -21.02 2.06
C VAL A 333 -4.24 -19.97 2.12
N GLN A 334 -3.90 -18.73 2.46
CA GLN A 334 -4.87 -17.63 2.49
C GLN A 334 -5.02 -16.96 1.13
N GLU A 335 -3.90 -16.72 0.45
CA GLU A 335 -3.89 -16.10 -0.88
C GLU A 335 -3.01 -16.87 -1.85
N MET A 336 -3.39 -16.82 -3.12
CA MET A 336 -2.61 -17.39 -4.21
C MET A 336 -2.64 -16.45 -5.41
N THR A 337 -1.47 -16.13 -5.95
CA THR A 337 -1.33 -15.44 -7.25
C THR A 337 -0.73 -16.42 -8.26
N ILE A 338 -1.46 -16.66 -9.35
CA ILE A 338 -1.08 -17.56 -10.43
C ILE A 338 -0.79 -16.75 -11.69
N TYR A 339 0.42 -16.87 -12.22
CA TYR A 339 0.83 -16.35 -13.53
C TYR A 339 0.75 -17.47 -14.56
N LEU A 340 -0.14 -17.33 -15.54
CA LEU A 340 -0.43 -18.43 -16.48
C LEU A 340 0.75 -18.72 -17.42
N GLN A 341 1.50 -17.68 -17.81
CA GLN A 341 2.65 -17.77 -18.72
C GLN A 341 3.98 -17.95 -17.99
N GLU A 342 4.05 -17.60 -16.70
CA GLU A 342 5.28 -17.62 -15.88
C GLU A 342 5.01 -18.33 -14.53
N PRO A 343 4.67 -19.65 -14.52
CA PRO A 343 4.27 -20.35 -13.31
C PRO A 343 5.31 -20.33 -12.18
N GLU A 344 6.58 -20.13 -12.50
CA GLU A 344 7.68 -19.95 -11.55
C GLU A 344 7.55 -18.68 -10.70
N LYS A 345 6.74 -17.70 -11.12
CA LYS A 345 6.42 -16.48 -10.37
C LYS A 345 5.23 -16.64 -9.44
N ASN A 346 4.59 -17.81 -9.39
CA ASN A 346 3.43 -18.03 -8.53
C ASN A 346 3.79 -17.78 -7.05
N THR A 347 2.92 -17.07 -6.35
CA THR A 347 3.12 -16.75 -4.94
C THR A 347 1.97 -17.28 -4.09
N LEU A 348 2.30 -17.77 -2.90
CA LEU A 348 1.38 -18.23 -1.88
C LEU A 348 1.55 -17.37 -0.63
N ILE A 349 0.44 -16.94 -0.01
CA ILE A 349 0.47 -16.33 1.31
C ILE A 349 -0.17 -17.32 2.27
N LEU A 350 0.60 -17.74 3.27
CA LEU A 350 0.22 -18.70 4.28
C LEU A 350 0.12 -18.01 5.65
N GLY A 351 -0.79 -18.44 6.52
CA GLY A 351 -0.86 -17.94 7.90
C GLY A 351 -2.12 -17.15 8.28
N GLY A 352 -2.08 -16.45 9.41
CA GLY A 352 -3.25 -16.08 10.21
C GLY A 352 -3.70 -14.62 10.21
N ALA A 353 -3.14 -13.74 9.38
CA ALA A 353 -3.69 -12.38 9.23
C ALA A 353 -3.37 -11.84 7.84
N VAL A 354 -4.38 -11.65 7.00
CA VAL A 354 -4.19 -10.93 5.74
C VAL A 354 -4.24 -9.44 6.04
N GLU A 355 -3.22 -8.68 5.65
CA GLU A 355 -3.27 -7.22 5.62
C GLU A 355 -4.57 -6.79 4.91
N ARG A 356 -5.43 -6.11 5.65
CA ARG A 356 -6.70 -5.57 5.18
C ARG A 356 -6.44 -4.63 4.00
N THR A 357 -6.58 -5.13 2.77
CA THR A 357 -6.40 -4.32 1.55
C THR A 357 -7.31 -3.11 1.54
N CYS A 358 -6.77 -1.99 1.05
CA CYS A 358 -7.28 -0.59 1.05
C CYS A 358 -8.77 -0.37 0.70
N THR A 359 -9.48 -1.37 0.17
CA THR A 359 -10.95 -1.36 0.02
C THR A 359 -11.75 -1.56 1.31
N SER A 360 -11.15 -2.11 2.37
CA SER A 360 -11.80 -2.33 3.69
C SER A 360 -11.77 -1.07 4.57
N GLN A 361 -10.66 -0.31 4.56
CA GLN A 361 -10.46 0.85 5.45
C GLN A 361 -11.41 2.03 5.19
N ILE A 362 -11.93 2.21 3.97
CA ILE A 362 -12.74 3.39 3.63
C ILE A 362 -14.20 3.27 4.10
N LYS A 363 -14.67 2.09 4.53
CA LYS A 363 -16.07 1.88 4.95
C LYS A 363 -16.29 1.78 6.46
N ASP A 364 -15.27 1.44 7.25
CA ASP A 364 -15.44 1.20 8.69
C ASP A 364 -15.61 2.48 9.52
N SER A 365 -15.04 3.61 9.07
CA SER A 365 -15.14 4.88 9.82
C SER A 365 -16.54 5.51 9.81
N ASN A 366 -17.42 5.15 8.86
CA ASN A 366 -18.78 5.74 8.76
C ASN A 366 -19.89 4.88 9.42
N ASN A 367 -19.60 3.61 9.78
CA ASN A 367 -20.63 2.69 10.28
C ASN A 367 -20.72 2.64 11.82
N LYS A 368 -19.73 3.17 12.56
CA LYS A 368 -19.71 3.09 14.03
C LYS A 368 -20.77 3.94 14.73
N VAL A 369 -21.26 5.01 14.08
CA VAL A 369 -22.27 5.93 14.68
C VAL A 369 -23.72 5.42 14.55
N ASN A 370 -24.02 4.52 13.59
CA ASN A 370 -25.39 4.05 13.37
C ASN A 370 -25.80 2.83 14.23
N ASN A 371 -24.85 2.14 14.87
CA ASN A 371 -25.12 0.91 15.61
C ASN A 371 -25.71 1.14 17.03
N GLU A 372 -25.67 2.35 17.57
CA GLU A 372 -26.23 2.66 18.90
C GLU A 372 -27.74 2.95 18.88
N LEU A 373 -28.30 3.40 17.74
CA LEU A 373 -29.74 3.68 17.60
C LEU A 373 -30.61 2.41 17.47
N ASP A 374 -30.06 1.33 16.92
CA ASP A 374 -30.78 0.06 16.73
C ASP A 374 -30.92 -0.76 18.02
N ASN A 375 -30.10 -0.51 19.04
CA ASN A 375 -30.25 -1.16 20.34
C ASN A 375 -31.38 -0.56 21.19
N ILE A 376 -31.77 0.69 20.95
CA ILE A 376 -32.85 1.35 21.70
C ILE A 376 -34.25 0.90 21.21
N ARG A 377 -34.40 0.59 19.92
CA ARG A 377 -35.66 0.06 19.36
C ARG A 377 -35.97 -1.37 19.78
N LYS A 378 -34.97 -2.13 20.21
CA LYS A 378 -35.13 -3.50 20.72
C LYS A 378 -35.97 -3.56 21.98
N THR A 379 -36.13 -2.47 22.75
CA THR A 379 -36.78 -2.53 24.06
C THR A 379 -38.31 -2.36 24.01
N THR A 380 -38.92 -1.96 22.89
CA THR A 380 -40.38 -1.67 22.87
C THR A 380 -41.22 -2.78 22.20
N SER A 381 -40.67 -3.49 21.21
CA SER A 381 -41.41 -4.52 20.43
C SER A 381 -41.62 -5.85 21.17
N TRP A 382 -40.64 -6.31 21.97
CA TRP A 382 -40.75 -7.55 22.78
C TRP A 382 -41.75 -7.45 23.94
N MET A 383 -42.09 -6.23 24.39
CA MET A 383 -43.13 -6.00 25.39
C MET A 383 -44.52 -6.25 24.78
N GLN A 384 -44.78 -5.71 23.59
CA GLN A 384 -46.08 -5.85 22.92
C GLN A 384 -46.38 -7.32 22.57
N SER A 385 -45.39 -8.06 22.06
CA SER A 385 -45.57 -9.47 21.69
C SER A 385 -45.87 -10.38 22.90
N ALA A 386 -45.41 -10.05 24.10
CA ALA A 386 -45.73 -10.83 25.29
C ALA A 386 -47.06 -10.44 25.94
N ILE A 387 -47.50 -9.19 25.76
CA ILE A 387 -48.86 -8.78 26.11
C ILE A 387 -49.84 -9.54 25.21
N ASP A 388 -49.60 -9.57 23.90
CA ASP A 388 -50.45 -10.27 22.93
C ASP A 388 -50.50 -11.79 23.21
N ASN A 389 -49.36 -12.41 23.58
CA ASN A 389 -49.29 -13.82 23.95
C ASN A 389 -50.03 -14.12 25.27
N ALA A 390 -49.89 -13.26 26.29
CA ALA A 390 -50.64 -13.39 27.53
C ALA A 390 -52.16 -13.22 27.32
N THR A 391 -52.58 -12.27 26.47
CA THR A 391 -53.99 -12.07 26.10
C THR A 391 -54.55 -13.28 25.34
N ALA A 392 -53.79 -13.89 24.43
CA ALA A 392 -54.19 -15.11 23.73
C ALA A 392 -54.34 -16.32 24.68
N MET A 393 -53.44 -16.48 25.66
CA MET A 393 -53.53 -17.52 26.68
C MET A 393 -54.74 -17.34 27.61
N MET A 394 -55.14 -16.10 27.90
CA MET A 394 -56.28 -15.78 28.77
C MET A 394 -57.64 -15.87 28.06
N THR A 395 -57.69 -15.67 26.74
CA THR A 395 -58.93 -15.65 25.95
C THR A 395 -59.22 -16.95 25.19
N GLY A 396 -58.23 -17.86 25.07
CA GLY A 396 -58.32 -19.11 24.30
C GLY A 396 -58.47 -20.41 25.12
N SER A 397 -58.56 -20.35 26.45
CA SER A 397 -58.55 -21.56 27.29
C SER A 397 -59.92 -22.23 27.44
N LYS A 398 -59.96 -23.56 27.27
CA LYS A 398 -61.15 -24.40 27.48
C LYS A 398 -61.27 -24.82 28.95
N GLY A 399 -61.59 -23.85 29.82
CA GLY A 399 -61.98 -24.08 31.23
C GLY A 399 -60.88 -24.60 32.17
N GLY A 400 -61.24 -24.76 33.46
CA GLY A 400 -60.42 -25.26 34.56
C GLY A 400 -61.30 -25.65 35.76
N TYR A 401 -60.71 -26.16 36.84
CA TYR A 401 -61.44 -26.60 38.04
C TYR A 401 -61.17 -25.69 39.24
N LYS A 402 -62.15 -25.57 40.14
CA LYS A 402 -62.06 -24.78 41.38
C LYS A 402 -62.47 -25.63 42.57
N ILE A 403 -61.66 -25.60 43.62
CA ILE A 403 -62.01 -26.12 44.95
C ILE A 403 -61.90 -24.98 45.97
N SER A 404 -62.88 -24.89 46.86
CA SER A 404 -62.83 -24.03 48.05
C SER A 404 -62.73 -24.91 49.29
N GLU A 405 -61.74 -24.66 50.13
CA GLU A 405 -61.52 -25.39 51.38
C GLU A 405 -61.88 -24.51 52.58
N PHE A 406 -62.54 -25.12 53.55
CA PHE A 406 -62.98 -24.50 54.80
C PHE A 406 -62.45 -25.31 55.98
N ASP A 407 -62.24 -24.66 57.12
CA ASP A 407 -61.91 -25.35 58.37
C ASP A 407 -63.14 -26.00 59.02
N GLU A 408 -62.92 -26.66 60.17
CA GLU A 408 -63.97 -27.37 60.92
C GLU A 408 -65.09 -26.44 61.43
N ASP A 409 -64.80 -25.14 61.58
CA ASP A 409 -65.76 -24.10 62.00
C ASP A 409 -66.44 -23.42 60.80
N GLY A 410 -66.18 -23.88 59.57
CA GLY A 410 -66.75 -23.34 58.33
C GLY A 410 -66.10 -22.03 57.86
N ARG A 411 -64.92 -21.66 58.36
CA ARG A 411 -64.17 -20.48 57.89
C ARG A 411 -63.37 -20.82 56.66
N TRP A 412 -63.33 -19.90 55.71
CA TRP A 412 -62.60 -20.08 54.47
C TRP A 412 -61.08 -20.16 54.71
N LEU A 413 -60.45 -21.23 54.24
CA LEU A 413 -59.01 -21.43 54.30
C LEU A 413 -58.33 -20.95 53.02
N ARG A 414 -58.80 -21.46 51.88
CA ARG A 414 -58.22 -21.16 50.56
C ARG A 414 -59.15 -21.54 49.41
N ASP A 415 -58.93 -20.87 48.29
CA ASP A 415 -59.40 -21.30 46.97
C ASP A 415 -58.22 -21.84 46.17
N LEU A 416 -58.43 -22.96 45.48
CA LEU A 416 -57.48 -23.56 44.54
C LEU A 416 -58.10 -23.57 43.14
N TYR A 417 -57.44 -22.89 42.20
CA TYR A 417 -57.76 -22.92 40.78
C TYR A 417 -56.73 -23.81 40.07
N MET A 418 -57.20 -24.83 39.36
CA MET A 418 -56.36 -25.96 38.96
C MET A 418 -56.66 -26.50 37.57
N ASN A 419 -55.68 -27.18 36.98
CA ASN A 419 -55.77 -27.82 35.67
C ASN A 419 -56.27 -29.27 35.68
N ALA A 420 -56.60 -29.84 36.85
CA ALA A 420 -57.13 -31.19 37.02
C ALA A 420 -58.37 -31.20 37.94
N PRO A 421 -59.26 -32.22 37.88
CA PRO A 421 -60.49 -32.24 38.69
C PRO A 421 -60.26 -32.32 40.21
N ASN A 422 -59.19 -33.00 40.62
CA ASN A 422 -58.80 -33.19 42.02
C ASN A 422 -57.49 -32.46 42.30
N LYS A 423 -57.31 -31.97 43.53
CA LYS A 423 -56.12 -31.17 43.90
C LYS A 423 -54.83 -32.00 43.88
N GLU A 424 -54.90 -33.29 44.19
CA GLU A 424 -53.77 -34.22 44.21
C GLU A 424 -53.19 -34.49 42.81
N ASP A 425 -54.02 -34.37 41.77
CA ASP A 425 -53.63 -34.60 40.37
C ASP A 425 -53.23 -33.30 39.65
N ALA A 426 -53.40 -32.15 40.30
CA ALA A 426 -53.14 -30.85 39.71
C ALA A 426 -51.65 -30.53 39.73
N SER A 427 -51.10 -30.15 38.57
CA SER A 427 -49.72 -29.68 38.44
C SER A 427 -49.62 -28.17 38.33
N GLN A 428 -50.65 -27.50 37.82
CA GLN A 428 -50.72 -26.04 37.72
C GLN A 428 -51.82 -25.55 38.65
N VAL A 429 -51.41 -24.88 39.73
CA VAL A 429 -52.31 -24.43 40.79
C VAL A 429 -52.09 -22.95 41.08
N MET A 430 -53.18 -22.19 41.02
CA MET A 430 -53.25 -20.86 41.62
C MET A 430 -54.00 -20.98 42.95
N GLN A 431 -53.31 -20.69 44.05
CA GLN A 431 -53.90 -20.67 45.39
C GLN A 431 -54.18 -19.24 45.82
N ILE A 432 -55.35 -19.02 46.43
CA ILE A 432 -55.70 -17.77 47.10
C ILE A 432 -56.05 -18.11 48.55
N ASN A 433 -55.41 -17.46 49.52
CA ASN A 433 -55.74 -17.59 50.95
C ASN A 433 -55.56 -16.24 51.67
N MET A 434 -55.73 -16.20 52.99
CA MET A 434 -55.58 -14.97 53.78
C MET A 434 -54.18 -14.33 53.71
N ASN A 435 -53.17 -15.11 53.32
CA ASN A 435 -51.78 -14.64 53.24
C ASN A 435 -51.42 -14.09 51.86
N GLY A 436 -52.24 -14.34 50.82
CA GLY A 436 -52.00 -13.83 49.48
C GLY A 436 -52.45 -14.74 48.34
N ILE A 437 -51.90 -14.47 47.17
CA ILE A 437 -52.09 -15.24 45.93
C ILE A 437 -50.76 -15.88 45.54
N GLY A 438 -50.73 -17.18 45.29
CA GLY A 438 -49.53 -17.91 44.88
C GLY A 438 -49.79 -18.76 43.63
N PHE A 439 -48.77 -18.88 42.77
CA PHE A 439 -48.79 -19.72 41.58
C PHE A 439 -47.77 -20.85 41.71
N SER A 440 -48.22 -22.09 41.60
CA SER A 440 -47.40 -23.31 41.63
C SER A 440 -47.47 -24.05 40.30
N ARG A 441 -46.32 -24.61 39.89
CA ARG A 441 -46.18 -25.50 38.72
C ARG A 441 -45.89 -26.96 39.10
N THR A 442 -45.96 -27.27 40.39
CA THR A 442 -45.66 -28.59 40.97
C THR A 442 -46.81 -29.12 41.83
N GLY A 443 -47.99 -28.49 41.75
CA GLY A 443 -49.18 -28.84 42.53
C GLY A 443 -49.41 -28.01 43.79
N PHE A 444 -50.49 -28.30 44.52
CA PHE A 444 -51.03 -27.43 45.57
C PHE A 444 -50.15 -27.34 46.85
N GLU A 445 -49.24 -28.28 47.05
CA GLU A 445 -48.25 -28.25 48.14
C GLU A 445 -47.10 -27.25 47.86
N GLY A 446 -47.02 -26.71 46.63
CA GLY A 446 -45.97 -25.78 46.22
C GLY A 446 -44.69 -26.48 45.73
N PRO A 447 -43.55 -25.76 45.64
CA PRO A 447 -43.33 -24.39 46.10
C PRO A 447 -44.06 -23.31 45.25
N TYR A 448 -44.44 -22.21 45.91
CA TYR A 448 -45.08 -21.04 45.28
C TYR A 448 -44.03 -19.94 44.99
N LEU A 449 -43.28 -20.12 43.91
CA LEU A 449 -42.13 -19.26 43.55
C LEU A 449 -42.54 -17.89 42.97
N ASN A 450 -43.80 -17.75 42.57
CA ASN A 450 -44.41 -16.48 42.20
C ASN A 450 -45.61 -16.23 43.11
N ALA A 451 -45.58 -15.20 43.94
CA ALA A 451 -46.63 -14.90 44.91
C ALA A 451 -46.78 -13.39 45.18
N TRP A 452 -48.02 -12.97 45.46
CA TRP A 452 -48.35 -11.67 46.03
C TRP A 452 -48.86 -11.88 47.44
N THR A 453 -48.02 -11.54 48.42
CA THR A 453 -48.38 -11.65 49.83
C THR A 453 -49.18 -10.42 50.26
N ILE A 454 -50.04 -10.60 51.27
CA ILE A 454 -50.96 -9.56 51.74
C ILE A 454 -50.26 -8.36 52.38
N ASP A 455 -49.02 -8.54 52.86
CA ASP A 455 -48.13 -7.49 53.37
C ASP A 455 -47.44 -6.68 52.24
N GLY A 456 -47.81 -6.92 50.98
CA GLY A 456 -47.41 -6.12 49.83
C GLY A 456 -46.13 -6.58 49.14
N VAL A 457 -45.56 -7.73 49.52
CA VAL A 457 -44.38 -8.28 48.87
C VAL A 457 -44.78 -9.03 47.59
N PHE A 458 -44.22 -8.59 46.47
CA PHE A 458 -44.24 -9.37 45.23
C PHE A 458 -43.00 -10.25 45.17
N MET A 459 -43.18 -11.56 45.30
CA MET A 459 -42.16 -12.56 45.04
C MET A 459 -42.31 -13.06 43.61
N GLY A 460 -41.26 -12.91 42.80
CA GLY A 460 -41.21 -13.43 41.44
C GLY A 460 -39.84 -14.01 41.13
N GLU A 461 -39.77 -15.30 40.85
CA GLU A 461 -38.55 -16.00 40.44
C GLU A 461 -38.00 -15.44 39.11
N PHE A 462 -38.89 -14.95 38.25
CA PHE A 462 -38.52 -14.27 37.00
C PHE A 462 -39.32 -12.97 36.84
N ILE A 463 -38.63 -11.82 36.92
CA ILE A 463 -39.15 -10.54 36.44
C ILE A 463 -38.62 -10.34 35.02
N LYS A 464 -39.53 -10.19 34.06
CA LYS A 464 -39.17 -10.09 32.64
C LYS A 464 -38.31 -8.85 32.38
N ALA A 465 -37.10 -9.02 31.85
CA ALA A 465 -36.11 -7.95 31.67
C ALA A 465 -36.72 -6.73 30.96
N GLY A 466 -36.77 -5.56 31.62
CA GLY A 466 -37.37 -4.33 31.08
C GLY A 466 -38.81 -4.05 31.49
N SER A 467 -39.44 -4.86 32.37
CA SER A 467 -40.80 -4.61 32.90
C SER A 467 -40.86 -3.60 34.06
N VAL A 468 -39.71 -3.20 34.62
CA VAL A 468 -39.61 -2.19 35.68
C VAL A 468 -38.96 -0.93 35.08
N THR A 469 -39.70 0.18 35.02
CA THR A 469 -39.16 1.49 34.61
C THR A 469 -38.51 2.18 35.80
N ALA A 470 -37.48 3.01 35.55
CA ALA A 470 -36.74 3.71 36.60
C ALA A 470 -37.62 4.57 37.52
N GLU A 471 -38.78 5.03 37.05
CA GLU A 471 -39.79 5.79 37.80
C GLU A 471 -40.46 4.99 38.93
N LYS A 472 -40.37 3.65 38.89
CA LYS A 472 -40.98 2.74 39.86
C LYS A 472 -39.99 2.20 40.90
N LEU A 473 -38.73 2.63 40.86
CA LEU A 473 -37.68 2.30 41.83
C LEU A 473 -37.58 3.41 42.88
N SER A 474 -37.28 3.06 44.14
CA SER A 474 -37.15 4.04 45.22
C SER A 474 -36.07 5.09 44.91
N VAL A 475 -36.24 6.30 45.44
CA VAL A 475 -35.30 7.41 45.24
C VAL A 475 -33.87 7.00 45.67
N GLU A 476 -33.75 6.26 46.76
CA GLU A 476 -32.48 5.76 47.29
C GLU A 476 -31.77 4.80 46.31
N TYR A 477 -32.52 3.93 45.62
CA TYR A 477 -31.94 3.03 44.63
C TYR A 477 -31.57 3.76 43.33
N ARG A 478 -32.29 4.83 42.97
CA ARG A 478 -31.96 5.67 41.82
C ARG A 478 -30.68 6.48 42.06
N GLU A 479 -30.49 6.98 43.27
CA GLU A 479 -29.29 7.74 43.65
C GLU A 479 -28.05 6.85 43.69
N SER A 480 -28.13 5.67 44.31
CA SER A 480 -26.99 4.73 44.36
C SER A 480 -26.56 4.24 42.98
N VAL A 481 -27.52 3.91 42.12
CA VAL A 481 -27.25 3.51 40.73
C VAL A 481 -26.71 4.68 39.90
N ASN A 482 -27.19 5.91 40.10
CA ASN A 482 -26.64 7.08 39.43
C ASN A 482 -25.19 7.37 39.87
N GLU A 483 -24.87 7.28 41.16
CA GLU A 483 -23.49 7.43 41.64
C GLU A 483 -22.56 6.37 41.06
N GLU A 484 -23.02 5.11 41.00
CA GLU A 484 -22.24 4.01 40.42
C GLU A 484 -22.05 4.19 38.90
N ILE A 485 -23.11 4.60 38.18
CA ILE A 485 -23.03 4.89 36.74
C ILE A 485 -22.09 6.06 36.49
N VAL A 486 -22.20 7.16 37.23
CA VAL A 486 -21.34 8.34 37.08
C VAL A 486 -19.89 8.01 37.39
N SER A 487 -19.63 7.19 38.42
CA SER A 487 -18.30 6.69 38.76
C SER A 487 -17.71 5.86 37.62
N LYS A 488 -18.46 4.88 37.09
CA LYS A 488 -18.04 4.05 35.95
C LYS A 488 -17.83 4.89 34.68
N PHE A 489 -18.66 5.91 34.47
CA PHE A 489 -18.53 6.81 33.33
C PHE A 489 -17.30 7.71 33.44
N ASN A 490 -16.97 8.20 34.63
CA ASN A 490 -15.76 8.97 34.87
C ASN A 490 -14.49 8.11 34.70
N VAL A 491 -14.48 6.89 35.23
CA VAL A 491 -13.37 5.94 35.02
C VAL A 491 -13.19 5.64 33.54
N ALA A 492 -14.27 5.36 32.79
CA ALA A 492 -14.20 5.13 31.35
C ALA A 492 -13.71 6.38 30.60
N LYS A 493 -14.16 7.57 30.98
CA LYS A 493 -13.73 8.85 30.40
C LYS A 493 -12.24 9.10 30.65
N ASP A 494 -11.74 8.79 31.85
CA ASP A 494 -10.32 8.97 32.21
C ASP A 494 -9.43 7.95 31.48
N LEU A 495 -9.87 6.69 31.36
CA LEU A 495 -9.21 5.66 30.55
C LEU A 495 -9.19 6.04 29.07
N ILE A 496 -10.30 6.52 28.52
CA ILE A 496 -10.38 6.99 27.14
C ILE A 496 -9.48 8.21 26.94
N SER A 497 -9.46 9.16 27.88
CA SER A 497 -8.61 10.34 27.79
C SER A 497 -7.12 9.98 27.88
N ALA A 498 -6.76 9.01 28.73
CA ALA A 498 -5.41 8.47 28.84
C ALA A 498 -5.00 7.71 27.56
N GLU A 499 -5.90 6.91 26.98
CA GLU A 499 -5.67 6.23 25.70
C GLU A 499 -5.54 7.23 24.55
N VAL A 500 -6.38 8.26 24.48
CA VAL A 500 -6.26 9.32 23.46
C VAL A 500 -4.95 10.09 23.61
N THR A 501 -4.52 10.39 24.85
CA THR A 501 -3.24 11.06 25.09
C THR A 501 -2.05 10.17 24.71
N ARG A 502 -2.12 8.87 25.02
CA ARG A 502 -1.11 7.87 24.62
C ARG A 502 -1.08 7.69 23.10
N ALA A 503 -2.23 7.61 22.45
CA ALA A 503 -2.37 7.50 21.00
C ALA A 503 -1.84 8.76 20.30
N GLN A 504 -2.12 9.96 20.83
CA GLN A 504 -1.54 11.21 20.33
C GLN A 504 -0.02 11.26 20.52
N GLY A 505 0.49 10.77 21.67
CA GLY A 505 1.93 10.64 21.90
C GLY A 505 2.60 9.66 20.92
N ALA A 506 1.99 8.50 20.71
CA ALA A 506 2.43 7.50 19.75
C ALA A 506 2.30 8.00 18.30
N GLU A 507 1.28 8.80 17.97
CA GLU A 507 1.12 9.43 16.67
C GLU A 507 2.17 10.52 16.44
N VAL A 508 2.58 11.26 17.47
CA VAL A 508 3.70 12.20 17.41
C VAL A 508 5.04 11.47 17.26
N GLU A 509 5.26 10.37 17.98
CA GLU A 509 6.46 9.52 17.80
C GLU A 509 6.48 8.81 16.46
N LEU A 510 5.34 8.34 15.96
CA LEU A 510 5.20 7.69 14.65
C LEU A 510 5.33 8.74 13.54
N ALA A 511 4.77 9.93 13.69
CA ALA A 511 4.97 11.04 12.76
C ALA A 511 6.42 11.53 12.78
N ALA A 512 7.08 11.56 13.94
CA ALA A 512 8.51 11.84 14.05
C ALA A 512 9.36 10.74 13.41
N SER A 513 9.01 9.47 13.60
CA SER A 513 9.69 8.32 13.01
C SER A 513 9.48 8.24 11.51
N LEU A 514 8.25 8.46 11.03
CA LEU A 514 7.91 8.57 9.61
C LEU A 514 8.59 9.77 8.96
N LYS A 515 8.70 10.90 9.67
CA LYS A 515 9.46 12.07 9.21
C LYS A 515 10.94 11.74 9.10
N VAL A 516 11.53 11.11 10.13
CA VAL A 516 12.94 10.65 10.14
C VAL A 516 13.20 9.62 9.02
N THR A 517 12.30 8.67 8.78
CA THR A 517 12.42 7.67 7.71
C THR A 517 12.22 8.29 6.33
N SER A 518 11.30 9.25 6.17
CA SER A 518 11.14 10.00 4.91
C SER A 518 12.36 10.86 4.59
N GLU A 519 12.95 11.49 5.61
CA GLU A 519 14.17 12.30 5.48
C GLU A 519 15.43 11.43 5.25
N LEU A 520 15.45 10.18 5.72
CA LEU A 520 16.52 9.20 5.45
C LEU A 520 16.43 8.59 4.04
N VAL A 521 15.22 8.50 3.46
CA VAL A 521 15.00 7.94 2.11
C VAL A 521 15.22 9.00 1.02
N GLU A 522 15.09 10.29 1.32
CA GLU A 522 15.37 11.40 0.39
C GLU A 522 16.67 12.17 0.72
N THR A 523 17.83 11.56 0.45
CA THR A 523 19.02 12.27 -0.11
C THR A 523 19.68 13.43 0.66
N LYS A 524 19.63 13.54 2.00
CA LYS A 524 20.41 14.58 2.70
C LYS A 524 21.79 14.10 3.15
N VAL A 525 22.84 14.60 2.49
CA VAL A 525 24.21 14.64 3.02
C VAL A 525 24.31 15.85 3.95
N SER A 526 24.52 15.63 5.26
CA SER A 526 24.69 16.71 6.24
C SER A 526 26.05 17.40 6.09
N LYS A 527 26.15 18.70 6.43
CA LYS A 527 27.41 19.44 6.45
C LYS A 527 28.38 18.77 7.43
N GLY A 528 29.34 18.00 6.92
CA GLY A 528 30.32 17.24 7.72
C GLY A 528 30.36 15.74 7.43
N ASP A 529 29.34 15.18 6.75
CA ASP A 529 29.29 13.77 6.39
C ASP A 529 29.62 13.56 4.91
N PHE A 530 30.44 12.57 4.59
CA PHE A 530 30.92 12.31 3.23
C PHE A 530 29.85 11.53 2.44
N GLY A 531 29.42 12.04 1.28
CA GLY A 531 28.48 11.32 0.41
C GLY A 531 28.61 11.75 -1.05
N SER A 532 29.62 11.25 -1.75
CA SER A 532 29.64 11.29 -3.22
C SER A 532 28.57 10.32 -3.74
N TYR A 533 27.41 10.83 -4.14
CA TYR A 533 26.39 10.05 -4.82
C TYR A 533 26.75 9.90 -6.31
N VAL A 534 26.75 8.66 -6.82
CA VAL A 534 26.89 8.35 -8.25
C VAL A 534 25.61 7.64 -8.70
N GLN A 535 24.98 8.14 -9.76
CA GLN A 535 23.71 7.61 -10.28
C GLN A 535 23.84 7.36 -11.79
N GLN A 536 23.56 6.14 -12.23
CA GLN A 536 23.77 5.68 -13.60
C GLN A 536 22.46 5.28 -14.28
N TYR A 537 22.33 5.69 -15.55
CA TYR A 537 21.30 5.31 -16.52
C TYR A 537 21.96 4.49 -17.65
N TYR A 538 21.17 3.93 -18.57
CA TYR A 538 21.69 3.14 -19.70
C TYR A 538 22.51 3.97 -20.72
N ASP A 539 22.43 5.31 -20.66
CA ASP A 539 23.05 6.27 -21.59
C ASP A 539 23.86 7.39 -20.90
N LYS A 540 23.91 7.47 -19.56
CA LYS A 540 24.68 8.49 -18.82
C LYS A 540 24.99 8.13 -17.36
N VAL A 541 26.00 8.79 -16.79
CA VAL A 541 26.42 8.66 -15.39
C VAL A 541 26.56 10.05 -14.75
N ILE A 542 26.06 10.20 -13.53
CA ILE A 542 26.16 11.42 -12.68
C ILE A 542 27.17 11.15 -11.57
N TYR A 543 28.09 12.08 -11.29
CA TYR A 543 29.15 11.95 -10.29
C TYR A 543 29.09 13.04 -9.20
N GLY A 544 29.14 12.65 -7.92
CA GLY A 544 29.37 13.56 -6.79
C GLY A 544 30.87 13.71 -6.50
N PHE A 545 31.43 14.90 -6.68
CA PHE A 545 32.85 15.18 -6.44
C PHE A 545 33.14 15.42 -4.95
N ASN A 546 33.65 14.44 -4.20
CA ASN A 546 34.15 14.72 -2.86
C ASN A 546 35.66 14.98 -2.87
N HIS A 547 36.11 15.89 -2.00
CA HIS A 547 37.30 16.75 -2.07
C HIS A 547 37.33 17.72 -3.25
N SER A 548 36.71 17.37 -4.40
CA SER A 548 36.63 18.25 -5.57
C SER A 548 35.38 19.15 -5.63
N SER A 549 34.40 18.96 -4.73
CA SER A 549 33.20 19.80 -4.61
C SER A 549 33.52 21.26 -4.34
N ARG A 550 34.70 21.59 -3.79
CA ARG A 550 35.11 22.98 -3.58
C ARG A 550 35.56 23.70 -4.86
N TYR A 551 35.82 22.94 -5.94
CA TYR A 551 36.35 23.46 -7.21
C TYR A 551 35.34 23.37 -8.35
N VAL A 552 34.51 22.34 -8.46
CA VAL A 552 33.54 22.22 -9.56
C VAL A 552 32.12 22.32 -9.03
N GLN A 553 31.37 23.31 -9.50
CA GLN A 553 29.97 23.54 -9.17
C GLN A 553 29.12 23.38 -10.44
N ILE A 554 28.08 22.56 -10.37
CA ILE A 554 27.05 22.48 -11.40
C ILE A 554 25.89 23.35 -10.90
N ASN A 555 25.84 24.59 -11.38
CA ASN A 555 24.81 25.56 -11.01
C ASN A 555 23.69 25.56 -12.07
N PRO A 556 22.50 26.10 -11.76
CA PRO A 556 21.48 26.34 -12.79
C PRO A 556 22.03 27.25 -13.90
N GLY A 557 22.15 26.70 -15.11
CA GLY A 557 22.58 27.43 -16.31
C GLY A 557 24.09 27.52 -16.54
N GLU A 558 24.92 27.00 -15.63
CA GLU A 558 26.37 26.99 -15.80
C GLU A 558 27.08 25.82 -15.10
N ILE A 559 28.26 25.45 -15.60
CA ILE A 559 29.22 24.65 -14.86
C ILE A 559 30.40 25.56 -14.51
N ALA A 560 30.62 25.81 -13.23
CA ALA A 560 31.65 26.72 -12.73
C ALA A 560 32.84 25.95 -12.13
N ILE A 561 34.04 26.47 -12.36
CA ILE A 561 35.31 25.92 -11.88
C ILE A 561 36.04 27.00 -11.07
N TYR A 562 36.43 26.65 -9.85
CA TYR A 562 37.06 27.48 -8.84
C TYR A 562 38.45 26.96 -8.44
N ASP A 563 39.25 27.82 -7.82
CA ASP A 563 40.58 27.55 -7.28
C ASP A 563 40.55 27.53 -5.74
N ASN A 564 40.19 26.37 -5.18
CA ASN A 564 40.18 26.03 -3.75
C ASN A 564 39.24 26.84 -2.86
N GLY A 565 37.98 26.97 -3.30
CA GLY A 565 36.89 27.55 -2.53
C GLY A 565 35.87 28.24 -3.42
N VAL A 566 34.60 28.22 -2.99
CA VAL A 566 33.48 28.81 -3.74
C VAL A 566 33.34 30.27 -3.33
N GLU A 567 34.16 31.13 -3.96
CA GLU A 567 34.19 32.58 -3.79
C GLU A 567 34.45 33.23 -5.17
N ASP A 568 33.94 34.44 -5.42
CA ASP A 568 34.11 35.12 -6.71
C ASP A 568 35.59 35.34 -7.07
N SER A 569 36.42 35.64 -6.07
CA SER A 569 37.86 35.79 -6.21
C SER A 569 38.56 34.50 -6.68
N LYS A 570 37.93 33.34 -6.48
CA LYS A 570 38.47 32.02 -6.81
C LYS A 570 37.87 31.43 -8.08
N LEU A 571 36.86 32.06 -8.67
CA LEU A 571 36.31 31.60 -9.95
C LEU A 571 37.38 31.69 -11.04
N ARG A 572 37.49 30.63 -11.85
CA ARG A 572 38.47 30.51 -12.94
C ARG A 572 37.80 30.32 -14.30
N SER A 573 36.71 29.58 -14.35
CA SER A 573 36.01 29.28 -15.59
C SER A 573 34.52 29.04 -15.33
N SER A 574 33.65 29.43 -16.26
CA SER A 574 32.27 28.95 -16.31
C SER A 574 31.85 28.60 -17.73
N PHE A 575 31.03 27.56 -17.86
CA PHE A 575 30.48 27.06 -19.12
C PHE A 575 28.99 27.34 -19.14
N ASP A 576 28.52 28.25 -20.01
CA ASP A 576 27.12 28.62 -20.12
C ASP A 576 26.65 28.64 -21.59
N GLN A 577 25.44 29.14 -21.84
CA GLN A 577 24.88 29.25 -23.20
C GLN A 577 25.62 30.25 -24.13
N ASN A 578 26.41 31.17 -23.56
CA ASN A 578 27.10 32.23 -24.28
C ASN A 578 28.56 31.87 -24.60
N GLY A 579 29.10 30.80 -24.00
CA GLY A 579 30.39 30.20 -24.32
C GLY A 579 31.16 29.74 -23.08
N ASN A 580 32.48 29.75 -23.23
CA ASN A 580 33.42 29.42 -22.15
C ASN A 580 33.96 30.73 -21.59
N HIS A 581 33.59 31.07 -20.37
CA HIS A 581 33.97 32.30 -19.67
C HIS A 581 35.19 32.05 -18.80
N PHE A 582 36.10 33.02 -18.75
CA PHE A 582 37.36 32.91 -18.00
C PHE A 582 37.53 34.06 -17.02
N TYR A 583 38.00 33.73 -15.82
CA TYR A 583 38.14 34.65 -14.70
C TYR A 583 39.53 34.50 -14.06
N ARG A 584 40.01 35.60 -13.47
CA ARG A 584 41.22 35.61 -12.65
C ARG A 584 41.02 36.57 -11.49
N ASP A 585 41.13 36.02 -10.28
CA ASP A 585 41.18 36.76 -9.03
C ASP A 585 40.00 37.74 -8.84
N GLY A 586 38.81 37.33 -9.29
CA GLY A 586 37.57 38.11 -9.22
C GLY A 586 37.28 38.96 -10.46
N TYR A 587 38.20 39.06 -11.41
CA TYR A 587 38.02 39.82 -12.64
C TYR A 587 37.60 38.91 -13.79
N TYR A 588 36.61 39.36 -14.56
CA TYR A 588 36.20 38.70 -15.79
C TYR A 588 37.18 39.06 -16.91
N ILE A 589 37.85 38.05 -17.46
CA ILE A 589 38.92 38.24 -18.45
C ILE A 589 38.35 38.20 -19.88
N GLY A 590 37.32 37.38 -20.10
CA GLY A 590 36.68 37.26 -21.40
C GLY A 590 36.14 35.86 -21.67
N LYS A 591 35.83 35.57 -22.93
CA LYS A 591 35.26 34.28 -23.31
C LYS A 591 35.72 33.77 -24.66
N ILE A 592 35.61 32.45 -24.83
CA ILE A 592 35.72 31.79 -26.13
C ILE A 592 34.34 31.25 -26.46
N GLY A 593 33.80 31.65 -27.61
CA GLY A 593 32.43 31.30 -27.97
C GLY A 593 32.06 31.73 -29.37
N THR A 594 30.77 31.91 -29.61
CA THR A 594 30.26 32.34 -30.92
C THR A 594 29.68 33.73 -30.85
N ASN A 595 29.84 34.49 -31.93
CA ASN A 595 29.21 35.80 -32.10
C ASN A 595 28.67 35.96 -33.53
N PHE A 596 28.03 37.08 -33.81
CA PHE A 596 27.59 37.48 -35.13
C PHE A 596 27.98 38.93 -35.41
N GLN A 597 28.10 39.30 -36.68
CA GLN A 597 28.41 40.68 -37.06
C GLN A 597 27.27 41.62 -36.63
N THR A 598 27.60 42.75 -35.99
CA THR A 598 26.63 43.70 -35.40
C THR A 598 25.46 44.05 -36.31
N ASN A 599 25.73 44.31 -37.59
CA ASN A 599 24.72 44.76 -38.56
C ASN A 599 24.22 43.63 -39.50
N ASP A 600 24.75 42.41 -39.39
CA ASP A 600 24.33 41.27 -40.20
C ASP A 600 24.47 39.96 -39.41
N ARG A 601 23.37 39.56 -38.76
CA ARG A 601 23.32 38.36 -37.92
C ARG A 601 23.51 37.06 -38.70
N SER A 602 23.47 37.09 -40.04
CA SER A 602 23.74 35.90 -40.87
C SER A 602 25.23 35.52 -40.85
N LYS A 603 26.12 36.48 -40.56
CA LYS A 603 27.56 36.27 -40.46
C LYS A 603 27.91 35.86 -39.04
N ARG A 604 28.06 34.55 -38.82
CA ARG A 604 28.39 33.93 -37.52
C ARG A 604 29.89 33.62 -37.47
N GLY A 605 30.53 33.85 -36.33
CA GLY A 605 31.96 33.63 -36.12
C GLY A 605 32.26 32.93 -34.80
N LEU A 606 33.38 32.20 -34.77
CA LEU A 606 34.04 31.78 -33.53
C LEU A 606 34.91 32.94 -33.07
N VAL A 607 34.77 33.34 -31.80
CA VAL A 607 35.43 34.52 -31.25
C VAL A 607 36.18 34.20 -29.97
N PHE A 608 37.24 34.96 -29.76
CA PHE A 608 38.00 35.03 -28.53
C PHE A 608 37.85 36.47 -28.05
N ASP A 609 36.89 36.69 -27.16
CA ASP A 609 36.53 38.01 -26.66
C ASP A 609 37.42 38.31 -25.43
N LEU A 610 38.07 39.48 -25.44
CA LEU A 610 38.86 40.00 -24.32
C LEU A 610 38.11 41.18 -23.71
N GLU A 611 37.93 41.17 -22.40
CA GLU A 611 37.16 42.20 -21.69
C GLU A 611 38.01 43.40 -21.28
N SER A 612 37.37 44.54 -21.07
CA SER A 612 38.06 45.81 -20.81
C SER A 612 38.90 45.84 -19.53
N GLN A 613 38.67 44.89 -18.62
CA GLN A 613 39.46 44.76 -17.38
C GLN A 613 40.69 43.87 -17.55
N ALA A 614 40.85 43.21 -18.70
CA ALA A 614 42.00 42.39 -19.01
C ALA A 614 43.10 43.18 -19.73
N ALA A 615 44.36 42.85 -19.47
CA ALA A 615 45.49 43.55 -20.08
C ALA A 615 45.90 42.98 -21.44
N TYR A 616 45.75 41.67 -21.68
CA TYR A 616 46.24 41.02 -22.90
C TYR A 616 45.55 39.68 -23.19
N MET A 617 45.69 39.23 -24.42
CA MET A 617 45.39 37.87 -24.89
C MET A 617 46.60 37.34 -25.68
N THR A 618 47.06 36.13 -25.37
CA THR A 618 48.27 35.57 -26.00
C THR A 618 48.10 34.12 -26.41
N TRP A 619 48.72 33.75 -27.53
CA TRP A 619 49.21 32.40 -27.75
C TRP A 619 50.61 32.30 -27.17
N ALA A 620 50.80 31.41 -26.21
CA ALA A 620 52.06 31.24 -25.50
C ALA A 620 52.56 29.79 -25.58
N ALA A 621 53.88 29.61 -25.52
CA ALA A 621 54.52 28.30 -25.62
C ALA A 621 55.57 28.11 -24.53
N LYS A 622 55.61 26.92 -23.94
CA LYS A 622 56.68 26.51 -23.04
C LYS A 622 57.87 26.03 -23.87
N LYS A 623 58.90 26.87 -24.05
CA LYS A 623 60.00 26.64 -25.00
C LYS A 623 60.93 25.48 -24.62
N SER A 624 60.95 25.08 -23.35
CA SER A 624 61.61 23.86 -22.88
C SER A 624 60.85 23.22 -21.72
N ALA A 625 60.98 21.91 -21.53
CA ALA A 625 60.36 21.20 -20.41
C ALA A 625 60.79 21.76 -19.03
N SER A 626 62.03 22.25 -18.93
CA SER A 626 62.63 22.84 -17.72
C SER A 626 62.23 24.30 -17.46
N SER A 627 61.57 24.98 -18.41
CA SER A 627 61.11 26.36 -18.21
C SER A 627 60.10 26.43 -17.06
N SER A 628 60.12 27.50 -16.26
CA SER A 628 59.17 27.70 -15.15
C SER A 628 57.82 28.27 -15.60
N GLY A 629 57.70 28.73 -16.85
CA GLY A 629 56.47 29.33 -17.39
C GLY A 629 56.40 29.27 -18.91
N TYR A 630 55.36 29.91 -19.45
CA TYR A 630 55.12 30.02 -20.90
C TYR A 630 55.64 31.36 -21.41
N THR A 631 56.24 31.38 -22.60
CA THR A 631 56.67 32.59 -23.29
C THR A 631 55.60 33.00 -24.30
N MET A 632 55.26 34.29 -24.35
CA MET A 632 54.36 34.86 -25.35
C MET A 632 54.91 34.63 -26.77
N VAL A 633 54.04 34.15 -27.68
CA VAL A 633 54.38 33.86 -29.09
C VAL A 633 53.64 34.81 -30.01
N PHE A 634 52.35 35.03 -29.78
CA PHE A 634 51.57 36.02 -30.51
C PHE A 634 50.55 36.65 -29.56
N THR A 635 50.70 37.93 -29.28
CA THR A 635 49.97 38.61 -28.20
C THR A 635 49.29 39.86 -28.69
N TYR A 636 48.00 40.01 -28.39
CA TYR A 636 47.34 41.30 -28.40
C TYR A 636 47.35 41.89 -27.00
N THR A 637 47.83 43.12 -26.86
CA THR A 637 47.76 43.88 -25.60
C THR A 637 46.66 44.92 -25.70
N LEU A 638 45.69 44.86 -24.79
CA LEU A 638 44.62 45.84 -24.66
C LEU A 638 45.06 47.00 -23.74
N ASP A 639 45.77 46.66 -22.67
CA ASP A 639 46.45 47.62 -21.79
C ASP A 639 47.97 47.46 -21.91
N ALA A 640 48.74 48.50 -21.58
CA ALA A 640 50.18 48.48 -21.70
C ALA A 640 50.80 47.55 -20.63
N MET A 641 51.80 46.76 -21.03
CA MET A 641 52.48 45.80 -20.16
C MET A 641 53.98 45.78 -20.44
N ASP A 642 54.84 45.99 -19.46
CA ASP A 642 56.31 46.01 -19.64
C ASP A 642 56.74 46.74 -20.94
N ASP A 643 57.39 46.04 -21.88
CA ASP A 643 57.85 46.56 -23.18
C ASP A 643 56.76 46.55 -24.29
N TYR A 644 55.53 46.17 -23.96
CA TYR A 644 54.39 46.03 -24.86
C TYR A 644 53.42 47.21 -24.70
N SER A 645 53.29 48.02 -25.74
CA SER A 645 52.30 49.12 -25.81
C SER A 645 50.85 48.61 -25.77
N SER A 646 49.89 49.41 -25.31
CA SER A 646 48.46 49.09 -25.43
C SER A 646 47.97 49.13 -26.89
N ASP A 647 46.86 48.45 -27.17
CA ASP A 647 46.21 48.28 -28.48
C ASP A 647 47.16 47.87 -29.62
N THR A 648 48.03 46.89 -29.36
CA THR A 648 49.00 46.41 -30.37
C THR A 648 49.14 44.89 -30.38
N LEU A 649 49.52 44.35 -31.55
CA LEU A 649 49.86 42.94 -31.74
C LEU A 649 51.38 42.76 -31.74
N HIS A 650 51.86 41.80 -30.96
CA HIS A 650 53.28 41.50 -30.76
C HIS A 650 53.57 40.06 -31.13
N ALA A 651 54.65 39.84 -31.90
CA ALA A 651 55.13 38.52 -32.25
C ALA A 651 56.40 38.20 -31.44
N GLY A 652 56.34 37.16 -30.61
CA GLY A 652 57.48 36.59 -29.88
C GLY A 652 58.24 35.53 -30.68
N CYS A 653 57.92 35.38 -31.97
CA CYS A 653 58.62 34.56 -32.94
C CYS A 653 58.48 35.13 -34.34
N ASP A 654 59.23 34.58 -35.30
CA ASP A 654 59.07 34.91 -36.71
C ASP A 654 57.67 34.51 -37.19
N LEU A 655 57.06 35.37 -38.01
CA LEU A 655 55.79 35.11 -38.66
C LEU A 655 56.06 34.66 -40.11
N ASP A 656 56.16 33.34 -40.32
CA ASP A 656 56.21 32.78 -41.68
C ASP A 656 54.81 32.83 -42.32
N MET A 657 54.64 33.76 -43.27
CA MET A 657 53.38 33.98 -43.97
C MET A 657 53.21 33.10 -45.21
N HIS A 658 54.15 32.18 -45.50
CA HIS A 658 54.11 31.27 -46.65
C HIS A 658 53.77 31.98 -47.98
N ASN A 659 54.53 33.03 -48.32
CA ASN A 659 54.35 33.86 -49.52
C ASN A 659 52.97 34.53 -49.66
N ARG A 660 52.19 34.66 -48.58
CA ARG A 660 50.91 35.39 -48.57
C ARG A 660 51.12 36.89 -48.34
N TRP A 661 50.28 37.70 -48.97
CA TRP A 661 50.36 39.16 -48.86
C TRP A 661 49.79 39.67 -47.54
N ILE A 662 50.48 40.61 -46.91
CA ILE A 662 49.91 41.50 -45.90
C ILE A 662 49.25 42.67 -46.65
N ARG A 663 47.95 42.87 -46.47
CA ARG A 663 47.18 43.94 -47.15
C ARG A 663 46.80 45.04 -46.17
N ASN A 664 46.73 46.28 -46.65
CA ASN A 664 46.28 47.46 -45.88
C ASN A 664 47.06 47.73 -44.57
N ALA A 665 48.33 47.35 -44.50
CA ALA A 665 49.19 47.65 -43.37
C ALA A 665 49.95 48.98 -43.57
N LYS A 666 49.91 49.85 -42.57
CA LYS A 666 50.86 50.97 -42.46
C LYS A 666 52.12 50.44 -41.80
N ILE A 667 53.24 50.44 -42.52
CA ILE A 667 54.53 50.03 -41.97
C ILE A 667 55.38 51.28 -41.76
N SER A 668 55.80 51.55 -40.53
CA SER A 668 56.71 52.66 -40.23
C SER A 668 58.12 52.32 -40.76
N GLY A 669 58.70 53.26 -41.52
CA GLY A 669 59.85 52.98 -42.39
C GLY A 669 61.20 52.73 -41.69
N SER A 670 61.25 52.68 -40.36
CA SER A 670 62.49 52.55 -39.59
C SER A 670 62.81 51.12 -39.13
N GLY A 671 61.92 50.14 -39.36
CA GLY A 671 62.05 48.79 -38.77
C GLY A 671 61.98 47.60 -39.72
N ILE A 672 61.80 47.78 -41.04
CA ILE A 672 61.82 46.64 -41.97
C ILE A 672 63.27 46.35 -42.37
N GLN A 673 63.87 45.32 -41.77
CA GLN A 673 65.08 44.69 -42.30
C GLN A 673 64.70 43.75 -43.43
N TYR A 674 65.10 44.10 -44.64
CA TYR A 674 65.05 43.19 -45.78
C TYR A 674 66.43 42.54 -45.90
N GLU A 675 66.60 41.31 -45.42
CA GLU A 675 67.89 40.64 -45.54
C GLU A 675 68.23 40.33 -47.02
N ASP A 676 67.23 40.22 -47.91
CA ASP A 676 67.40 39.87 -49.33
C ASP A 676 66.49 40.64 -50.33
N ALA A 677 66.03 41.86 -50.03
CA ALA A 677 65.14 42.58 -50.97
C ALA A 677 65.88 43.58 -51.88
N GLY A 678 66.06 43.15 -53.13
CA GLY A 678 66.20 44.02 -54.29
C GLY A 678 67.57 44.68 -54.47
N ILE A 679 67.96 44.84 -55.74
CA ILE A 679 69.20 45.51 -56.11
C ILE A 679 69.24 46.94 -55.55
N SER A 680 70.28 47.23 -54.78
CA SER A 680 70.71 48.59 -54.50
C SER A 680 71.78 48.95 -55.52
N ALA A 681 71.39 49.64 -56.59
CA ALA A 681 72.32 50.03 -57.64
C ALA A 681 71.91 51.34 -58.28
N THR A 682 72.91 52.00 -58.84
CA THR A 682 72.72 53.06 -59.82
C THR A 682 72.78 52.41 -61.21
N ILE A 683 71.73 52.62 -62.00
CA ILE A 683 71.63 52.14 -63.38
C ILE A 683 71.64 53.36 -64.28
N ASP A 684 72.65 53.43 -65.15
CA ASP A 684 72.69 54.41 -66.23
C ASP A 684 71.88 53.89 -67.42
N PHE A 685 71.08 54.76 -68.04
CA PHE A 685 70.25 54.42 -69.18
C PHE A 685 70.29 55.54 -70.21
N VAL A 686 69.92 55.23 -71.45
CA VAL A 686 69.78 56.23 -72.52
C VAL A 686 68.29 56.34 -72.87
N GLN A 687 67.74 57.55 -72.83
CA GLN A 687 66.33 57.79 -73.13
C GLN A 687 66.11 57.95 -74.64
N VAL A 688 65.16 57.23 -75.23
CA VAL A 688 64.70 57.53 -76.59
C VAL A 688 63.80 58.77 -76.53
N LEU A 689 64.15 59.82 -77.27
CA LEU A 689 63.40 61.07 -77.31
C LEU A 689 62.45 61.14 -78.51
N GLU A 690 62.78 60.49 -79.62
CA GLU A 690 61.94 60.45 -80.83
C GLU A 690 62.06 59.08 -81.53
N MET A 691 60.98 58.68 -82.22
CA MET A 691 60.90 57.43 -83.01
C MET A 691 60.58 57.76 -84.47
N ASN A 692 61.17 57.00 -85.40
CA ASN A 692 60.79 56.97 -86.80
C ASN A 692 59.45 56.23 -86.99
N PRO A 693 58.73 56.46 -88.11
CA PRO A 693 57.50 55.72 -88.44
C PRO A 693 57.67 54.20 -88.59
N ASP A 694 58.89 53.73 -88.84
CA ASP A 694 59.24 52.31 -88.92
C ASP A 694 59.49 51.65 -87.56
N GLY A 695 59.38 52.41 -86.46
CA GLY A 695 59.59 51.95 -85.09
C GLY A 695 61.05 51.98 -84.63
N THR A 696 61.99 52.48 -85.43
CA THR A 696 63.39 52.68 -84.99
C THR A 696 63.55 54.01 -84.26
N ALA A 697 64.39 54.05 -83.22
CA ALA A 697 64.66 55.29 -82.50
C ALA A 697 65.43 56.28 -83.39
N SER A 698 64.89 57.49 -83.57
CA SER A 698 65.49 58.55 -84.39
C SER A 698 66.34 59.52 -83.59
N ARG A 699 66.05 59.69 -82.29
CA ARG A 699 66.81 60.56 -81.39
C ARG A 699 66.92 59.96 -80.00
N TRP A 700 68.10 60.02 -79.42
CA TRP A 700 68.41 59.60 -78.06
C TRP A 700 68.85 60.82 -77.22
N GLY A 701 68.46 60.87 -75.95
CA GLY A 701 68.94 61.85 -74.98
C GLY A 701 70.27 61.44 -74.35
N ASP A 702 70.87 62.31 -73.53
CA ASP A 702 72.07 61.96 -72.77
C ASP A 702 71.78 60.86 -71.74
N SER A 703 72.84 60.25 -71.19
CA SER A 703 72.71 59.21 -70.16
C SER A 703 71.93 59.72 -68.94
N GLY A 704 70.73 59.17 -68.75
CA GLY A 704 69.93 59.31 -67.56
C GLY A 704 70.40 58.35 -66.47
N ARG A 705 69.98 58.60 -65.23
CA ARG A 705 70.39 57.82 -64.06
C ARG A 705 69.18 57.41 -63.24
N MET A 706 69.10 56.13 -62.90
CA MET A 706 68.15 55.58 -61.95
C MET A 706 68.89 55.08 -60.71
N GLN A 707 68.56 55.55 -59.51
CA GLN A 707 69.05 54.94 -58.28
C GLN A 707 67.99 54.09 -57.62
N PHE A 708 68.32 52.83 -57.39
CA PHE A 708 67.53 51.90 -56.62
C PHE A 708 68.15 51.71 -55.24
N LYS A 709 67.31 51.72 -54.21
CA LYS A 709 67.68 51.30 -52.84
C LYS A 709 66.72 50.20 -52.41
N ASN A 710 67.25 49.02 -52.15
CA ASN A 710 66.50 47.81 -51.79
C ASN A 710 65.35 47.55 -52.78
N GLY A 711 65.64 47.64 -54.09
CA GLY A 711 64.66 47.41 -55.16
C GLY A 711 63.63 48.53 -55.41
N ARG A 712 63.68 49.66 -54.68
CA ARG A 712 62.81 50.82 -54.92
C ARG A 712 63.57 51.91 -55.66
N LEU A 713 63.02 52.45 -56.76
CA LEU A 713 63.54 53.64 -57.42
C LEU A 713 63.39 54.82 -56.46
N VAL A 714 64.51 55.36 -55.99
CA VAL A 714 64.57 56.47 -55.02
C VAL A 714 64.98 57.80 -55.65
N ASP A 715 65.62 57.76 -56.83
CA ASP A 715 66.02 58.94 -57.58
C ASP A 715 66.04 58.62 -59.09
N LEU A 716 65.58 59.56 -59.91
CA LEU A 716 65.50 59.43 -61.37
C LEU A 716 65.87 60.76 -62.02
N ASN A 717 66.93 60.73 -62.81
CA ASN A 717 67.26 61.81 -63.74
C ASN A 717 66.91 61.39 -65.17
N TYR A 718 66.02 62.15 -65.81
CA TYR A 718 65.55 61.95 -67.19
C TYR A 718 65.39 63.31 -67.86
N TYR A 719 65.44 63.33 -69.20
CA TYR A 719 65.15 64.54 -69.98
C TYR A 719 63.64 64.61 -70.27
N ALA A 720 63.06 65.79 -70.02
CA ALA A 720 61.65 66.07 -70.29
C ALA A 720 61.36 66.17 -71.80
#